data_AF-A0A9D9ZDJ6-F1
#
_entry.id   AF-A0A9D9ZDJ6-F1
#
_cell.length_a   1.000
_cell.length_b   1.000
_cell.length_c   1.000
_cell.angle_alpha   90.00
_cell.angle_beta   90.00
_cell.angle_gamma   90.00
#
_symmetry.space_group_name_H-M   'P 1'
#
loop_
_entity.id
_entity.type
_entity.pdbx_description
1 polymer ?
#
loop_
_entity_poly.entity_id
_entity_poly.type
_entity_poly.pdbx_seq_one_letter_code
_entity_poly.pdbx_strand_id
1 'polypeptide(L)'
;MKLRHLILGFLLLLGIVNSMAQLHHGKHNTNIALGINRKGSDSTLVSKANIGLIANTDSLQGVQIGGLSSIVRRESNGLNIGGLFSFTDGDVHGAQLCGAINSVSGNLSGFQFAFINNTTHSLNGFQLAGFSNISTAPFRGIQLSGITNTAMGVKEGMQISFIANICSSYMRGLQIGAYNYVDTLNGSQIGLINVCNSHPRGVQIGIINYSRDTIAHKIGLVNVNPKTKIDVMYYAGTSSKLNFAMRFRNRSTYSIVGVGTHYMGLDKRFSGALFYRIGQYFDIAPRWSVSSDIGFFHIETFQNKEDKPKRLGSLQLRVNTDYQINNYLSAFASIGYGDTRYYHHLNEYRNGAIVEAGIAVRYNKKKYPLMAGYEDKKIKTSTTENTDTDSIYAYNAPYRQGKHLWKGIAETTGINVAVHCFDRFVMNEDFAQVNLHTIHHNITHGFVWDNDQFSTNLFAHPYHGNLYYNSARSNGMSFWESAPFALGGSLMWETCGEIEPPAINDLMATTFGGICIGEVTHRISDIILNDSQRGFRRFLREFAATVVCPMKGFNRIISGDAWAVRNKYYKYHDYNRFPVDLSISVGDRYLADNGALFRGEHNPYVNLFMEYGNPFNDSENKPYDFFYAEATFGFSANQPLINGLHILGRI
;
A
#
# COMPACT_ATOMS: atom_id res chain seq x y z
N MET A 1 24.18 -14.26 5.49
CA MET A 1 24.04 -15.74 5.61
C MET A 1 23.10 -16.19 6.74
N LYS A 2 23.23 -15.69 7.99
CA LYS A 2 22.48 -16.20 9.15
C LYS A 2 20.94 -16.14 9.06
N LEU A 3 20.37 -15.10 8.45
CA LEU A 3 18.91 -14.95 8.33
C LEU A 3 18.25 -15.95 7.36
N ARG A 4 18.93 -16.27 6.25
CA ARG A 4 18.44 -17.26 5.27
C ARG A 4 18.34 -18.66 5.87
N HIS A 5 19.30 -19.06 6.71
CA HIS A 5 19.26 -20.37 7.37
C HIS A 5 18.19 -20.45 8.47
N LEU A 6 17.88 -19.33 9.13
CA LEU A 6 16.82 -19.24 10.12
C LEU A 6 15.43 -19.35 9.46
N ILE A 7 15.25 -18.70 8.30
CA ILE A 7 14.04 -18.81 7.48
C ILE A 7 13.88 -20.22 6.90
N LEU A 8 14.97 -20.83 6.40
CA LEU A 8 14.95 -22.20 5.89
C LEU A 8 14.63 -23.22 6.99
N GLY A 9 15.21 -23.05 8.19
CA GLY A 9 14.92 -23.87 9.36
C GLY A 9 13.46 -23.71 9.84
N PHE A 10 12.92 -22.50 9.78
CA PHE A 10 11.52 -22.20 10.08
C PHE A 10 10.54 -22.83 9.07
N LEU A 11 10.86 -22.76 7.77
CA LEU A 11 10.09 -23.41 6.71
C LEU A 11 10.14 -24.94 6.81
N LEU A 12 11.30 -25.50 7.19
CA LEU A 12 11.45 -26.94 7.47
C LEU A 12 10.63 -27.37 8.69
N LEU A 13 10.62 -26.58 9.77
CA LEU A 13 9.80 -26.83 10.96
C LEU A 13 8.30 -26.77 10.65
N LEU A 14 7.83 -25.79 9.86
CA LEU A 14 6.45 -25.72 9.37
C LEU A 14 6.08 -26.91 8.46
N GLY A 15 7.01 -27.35 7.61
CA GLY A 15 6.85 -28.55 6.79
C GLY A 15 6.71 -29.83 7.62
N ILE A 16 7.45 -29.94 8.73
CA ILE A 16 7.38 -31.07 9.67
C ILE A 16 6.04 -31.10 10.42
N VAL A 17 5.46 -29.93 10.76
CA VAL A 17 4.14 -29.85 11.42
C VAL A 17 3.04 -30.44 10.53
N ASN A 18 3.00 -30.07 9.25
CA ASN A 18 1.99 -30.59 8.32
C ASN A 18 2.18 -32.08 7.99
N SER A 19 3.43 -32.55 7.93
CA SER A 19 3.71 -33.96 7.63
C SER A 19 3.53 -34.88 8.85
N MET A 20 3.68 -34.39 10.08
CA MET A 20 3.37 -35.17 11.29
C MET A 20 1.90 -35.10 11.70
N ALA A 21 1.17 -34.04 11.37
CA ALA A 21 -0.29 -33.99 11.50
C ALA A 21 -1.02 -34.98 10.56
N GLN A 22 -0.36 -35.46 9.50
CA GLN A 22 -0.89 -36.44 8.54
C GLN A 22 -0.51 -37.89 8.85
N LEU A 23 0.23 -38.17 9.94
CA LEU A 23 0.63 -39.53 10.31
C LEU A 23 -0.53 -40.27 11.00
N HIS A 24 -1.47 -40.78 10.19
CA HIS A 24 -2.49 -41.71 10.66
C HIS A 24 -2.05 -43.18 10.49
N HIS A 25 -2.32 -43.96 11.54
CA HIS A 25 -2.35 -45.41 11.70
C HIS A 25 -1.31 -46.28 10.97
N GLY A 26 -0.40 -46.92 11.72
CA GLY A 26 0.16 -48.19 11.25
C GLY A 26 1.36 -48.82 11.96
N LYS A 27 2.23 -48.06 12.66
CA LYS A 27 3.45 -48.67 13.25
C LYS A 27 3.75 -48.16 14.65
N HIS A 28 4.07 -49.09 15.57
CA HIS A 28 4.68 -48.79 16.86
C HIS A 28 6.04 -48.14 16.62
N ASN A 29 6.13 -46.80 16.69
CA ASN A 29 7.42 -46.11 16.69
C ASN A 29 8.24 -46.58 17.90
N THR A 30 9.54 -46.79 17.70
CA THR A 30 10.47 -47.27 18.73
C THR A 30 10.46 -46.35 19.95
N ASN A 31 10.18 -46.92 21.13
CA ASN A 31 10.35 -46.23 22.41
C ASN A 31 11.80 -46.41 22.89
N ILE A 32 12.61 -45.35 22.83
CA ILE A 32 14.00 -45.33 23.33
C ILE A 32 13.98 -44.62 24.68
N ALA A 33 13.36 -45.27 25.67
CA ALA A 33 13.18 -44.71 26.99
C ALA A 33 13.12 -45.80 28.08
N LEU A 34 13.63 -45.43 29.26
CA LEU A 34 13.53 -46.20 30.49
C LEU A 34 12.29 -45.74 31.24
N GLY A 35 11.40 -46.66 31.56
CA GLY A 35 10.16 -46.29 32.23
C GLY A 35 9.51 -47.38 33.06
N ILE A 36 8.74 -46.95 34.05
CA ILE A 36 7.85 -47.77 34.86
C ILE A 36 6.57 -47.94 34.06
N ASN A 37 6.53 -49.02 33.27
CA ASN A 37 5.46 -49.30 32.32
C ASN A 37 4.65 -50.52 32.76
N ARG A 38 3.33 -50.44 32.63
CA ARG A 38 2.39 -51.55 32.78
C ARG A 38 1.79 -51.84 31.40
N LYS A 39 1.89 -53.09 30.95
CA LYS A 39 1.16 -53.54 29.75
C LYS A 39 -0.24 -54.00 30.16
N GLY A 40 -1.26 -53.43 29.52
CA GLY A 40 -2.65 -53.89 29.62
C GLY A 40 -2.88 -55.21 28.92
N SER A 41 -4.02 -55.85 29.18
CA SER A 41 -4.45 -57.08 28.49
C SER A 41 -4.71 -56.87 26.99
N ASP A 42 -4.97 -55.63 26.59
CA ASP A 42 -5.12 -55.18 25.20
C ASP A 42 -3.79 -54.76 24.55
N SER A 43 -2.65 -55.14 25.17
CA SER A 43 -1.28 -54.76 24.76
C SER A 43 -0.95 -53.27 24.89
N THR A 44 -1.81 -52.45 25.50
CA THR A 44 -1.52 -51.03 25.72
C THR A 44 -0.38 -50.80 26.70
N LEU A 45 0.52 -49.90 26.36
CA LEU A 45 1.60 -49.46 27.23
C LEU A 45 1.16 -48.25 28.06
N VAL A 46 0.76 -48.49 29.32
CA VAL A 46 0.46 -47.44 30.30
C VAL A 46 1.71 -47.15 31.11
N SER A 47 2.19 -45.91 31.08
CA SER A 47 3.39 -45.53 31.83
C SER A 47 3.08 -44.61 33.00
N LYS A 48 3.72 -44.85 34.15
CA LYS A 48 3.72 -43.92 35.30
C LYS A 48 4.94 -43.01 35.30
N ALA A 49 6.05 -43.48 34.74
CA ALA A 49 7.29 -42.73 34.59
C ALA A 49 7.98 -43.18 33.31
N ASN A 50 8.33 -42.29 32.38
CA ASN A 50 9.03 -42.65 31.14
C ASN A 50 10.05 -41.59 30.76
N ILE A 51 11.35 -41.92 30.82
CA ILE A 51 12.45 -40.98 30.59
C ILE A 51 13.37 -41.55 29.50
N GLY A 52 13.59 -40.81 28.41
CA GLY A 52 14.42 -41.30 27.32
C GLY A 52 14.68 -40.28 26.23
N LEU A 53 15.39 -40.68 25.17
CA LEU A 53 15.66 -39.81 24.02
C LEU A 53 14.40 -39.65 23.15
N ILE A 54 13.71 -40.76 22.89
CA ILE A 54 12.42 -40.81 22.19
C ILE A 54 11.46 -41.53 23.13
N ALA A 55 10.68 -40.75 23.89
CA ALA A 55 9.72 -41.28 24.84
C ALA A 55 8.38 -41.50 24.12
N ASN A 56 7.94 -42.75 23.99
CA ASN A 56 6.72 -43.11 23.28
C ASN A 56 5.89 -44.12 24.09
N THR A 57 4.65 -43.75 24.41
CA THR A 57 3.73 -44.55 25.22
C THR A 57 2.31 -44.51 24.65
N ASP A 58 1.51 -45.54 24.92
CA ASP A 58 0.10 -45.51 24.50
C ASP A 58 -0.71 -44.61 25.43
N SER A 59 -0.50 -44.68 26.74
CA SER A 59 -1.14 -43.79 27.72
C SER A 59 -0.17 -43.41 28.83
N LEU A 60 -0.24 -42.16 29.27
CA LEU A 60 0.59 -41.62 30.36
C LEU A 60 -0.30 -41.36 31.59
N GLN A 61 0.11 -41.89 32.73
CA GLN A 61 -0.52 -41.67 34.05
C GLN A 61 0.58 -41.31 35.07
N GLY A 62 1.25 -40.18 34.84
CA GLY A 62 2.38 -39.74 35.66
C GLY A 62 3.31 -38.79 34.90
N VAL A 63 4.61 -39.09 34.85
CA VAL A 63 5.64 -38.19 34.29
C VAL A 63 6.34 -38.79 33.08
N GLN A 64 6.44 -38.03 32.00
CA GLN A 64 7.22 -38.40 30.81
C GLN A 64 8.22 -37.29 30.45
N ILE A 65 9.46 -37.68 30.17
CA ILE A 65 10.54 -36.78 29.74
C ILE A 65 11.22 -37.38 28.51
N GLY A 66 10.98 -36.80 27.34
CA GLY A 66 11.65 -37.12 26.08
C GLY A 66 12.73 -36.11 25.76
N GLY A 67 13.98 -36.53 25.59
CA GLY A 67 15.11 -35.64 25.27
C GLY A 67 15.03 -35.01 23.87
N LEU A 68 14.46 -35.72 22.90
CA LEU A 68 14.19 -35.22 21.56
C LEU A 68 12.68 -35.11 21.30
N SER A 69 11.94 -36.20 21.56
CA SER A 69 10.49 -36.22 21.40
C SER A 69 9.78 -36.98 22.51
N SER A 70 8.56 -36.52 22.81
CA SER A 70 7.62 -37.23 23.67
C SER A 70 6.30 -37.45 22.93
N ILE A 71 5.84 -38.70 22.84
CA ILE A 71 4.65 -39.11 22.08
C ILE A 71 3.74 -39.92 22.99
N VAL A 72 2.47 -39.51 23.09
CA VAL A 72 1.39 -40.23 23.77
C VAL A 72 0.26 -40.48 22.78
N ARG A 73 -0.10 -41.75 22.55
CA ARG A 73 -1.07 -42.10 21.48
C ARG A 73 -2.54 -42.03 21.90
N ARG A 74 -2.81 -42.06 23.19
CA ARG A 74 -4.16 -41.93 23.76
C ARG A 74 -4.12 -40.79 24.77
N GLU A 75 -4.46 -41.06 26.02
CA GLU A 75 -4.58 -40.05 27.06
C GLU A 75 -3.26 -39.80 27.80
N SER A 76 -3.06 -38.53 28.16
CA SER A 76 -1.95 -38.07 28.99
C SER A 76 -2.48 -37.42 30.26
N ASN A 77 -2.42 -38.13 31.38
CA ASN A 77 -2.80 -37.66 32.70
C ASN A 77 -1.52 -37.44 33.54
N GLY A 78 -1.08 -36.18 33.67
CA GLY A 78 0.12 -35.81 34.43
C GLY A 78 1.02 -34.78 33.72
N LEU A 79 2.34 -35.00 33.78
CA LEU A 79 3.36 -34.09 33.25
C LEU A 79 4.08 -34.74 32.06
N ASN A 80 4.00 -34.11 30.89
CA ASN A 80 4.67 -34.55 29.68
C ASN A 80 5.67 -33.48 29.19
N ILE A 81 6.96 -33.82 29.14
CA ILE A 81 8.03 -32.92 28.71
C ILE A 81 8.71 -33.50 27.47
N GLY A 82 8.77 -32.76 26.37
CA GLY A 82 9.50 -33.12 25.15
C GLY A 82 10.58 -32.09 24.81
N GLY A 83 11.80 -32.54 24.47
CA GLY A 83 12.92 -31.64 24.21
C GLY A 83 12.67 -30.72 23.01
N LEU A 84 12.35 -31.28 21.85
CA LEU A 84 11.93 -30.50 20.67
C LEU A 84 10.44 -30.64 20.42
N PHE A 85 9.94 -31.87 20.45
CA PHE A 85 8.57 -32.19 20.05
C PHE A 85 7.79 -32.87 21.17
N SER A 86 6.53 -32.49 21.34
CA SER A 86 5.57 -33.22 22.18
C SER A 86 4.27 -33.40 21.43
N PHE A 87 3.84 -34.65 21.25
CA PHE A 87 2.62 -35.02 20.53
C PHE A 87 1.72 -35.86 21.43
N THR A 88 0.44 -35.50 21.52
CA THR A 88 -0.58 -36.32 22.18
C THR A 88 -1.82 -36.42 21.30
N ASP A 89 -2.21 -37.64 20.92
CA ASP A 89 -3.34 -37.83 20.00
C ASP A 89 -4.70 -37.85 20.73
N GLY A 90 -4.73 -38.17 22.02
CA GLY A 90 -5.93 -38.09 22.85
C GLY A 90 -5.98 -36.85 23.72
N ASP A 91 -6.70 -36.97 24.84
CA ASP A 91 -6.90 -35.89 25.81
C ASP A 91 -5.71 -35.75 26.75
N VAL A 92 -5.43 -34.51 27.16
CA VAL A 92 -4.36 -34.15 28.10
C VAL A 92 -4.99 -33.54 29.35
N HIS A 93 -4.78 -34.17 30.50
CA HIS A 93 -5.12 -33.63 31.80
C HIS A 93 -3.83 -33.39 32.60
N GLY A 94 -3.42 -32.13 32.72
CA GLY A 94 -2.18 -31.75 33.41
C GLY A 94 -1.33 -30.76 32.63
N ALA A 95 -0.02 -31.01 32.52
CA ALA A 95 0.93 -30.07 31.91
C ALA A 95 1.74 -30.72 30.78
N GLN A 96 1.84 -30.03 29.65
CA GLN A 96 2.65 -30.46 28.52
C GLN A 96 3.61 -29.35 28.09
N LEU A 97 4.91 -29.63 28.17
CA LEU A 97 5.98 -28.67 27.91
C LEU A 97 6.85 -29.17 26.77
N CYS A 98 7.23 -28.29 25.84
CA CYS A 98 8.27 -28.63 24.87
C CYS A 98 9.16 -27.48 24.44
N GLY A 99 10.32 -27.80 23.88
CA GLY A 99 11.25 -26.79 23.37
C GLY A 99 10.86 -26.18 22.03
N ALA A 100 10.11 -26.85 21.15
CA ALA A 100 9.74 -26.28 19.84
C ALA A 100 8.24 -26.39 19.53
N ILE A 101 7.72 -27.60 19.28
CA ILE A 101 6.34 -27.82 18.81
C ILE A 101 5.60 -28.78 19.72
N ASN A 102 4.41 -28.35 20.16
CA ASN A 102 3.51 -29.08 21.02
C ASN A 102 2.17 -29.26 20.28
N SER A 103 1.69 -30.48 20.15
CA SER A 103 0.41 -30.75 19.46
C SER A 103 -0.43 -31.74 20.25
N VAL A 104 -1.69 -31.36 20.48
CA VAL A 104 -2.70 -32.16 21.16
C VAL A 104 -3.91 -32.30 20.25
N SER A 105 -4.16 -33.48 19.72
CA SER A 105 -5.31 -33.71 18.82
C SER A 105 -6.64 -33.74 19.59
N GLY A 106 -6.62 -34.04 20.89
CA GLY A 106 -7.80 -34.02 21.77
C GLY A 106 -7.99 -32.73 22.57
N ASN A 107 -8.71 -32.84 23.68
CA ASN A 107 -8.95 -31.77 24.63
C ASN A 107 -7.79 -31.63 25.60
N LEU A 108 -7.30 -30.41 25.80
CA LEU A 108 -6.32 -30.09 26.83
C LEU A 108 -7.00 -29.40 28.01
N SER A 109 -6.96 -30.05 29.17
CA SER A 109 -7.36 -29.47 30.46
C SER A 109 -6.12 -29.25 31.33
N GLY A 110 -5.58 -28.03 31.32
CA GLY A 110 -4.40 -27.67 32.12
C GLY A 110 -3.46 -26.67 31.42
N PHE A 111 -2.17 -26.97 31.39
CA PHE A 111 -1.12 -26.05 30.92
C PHE A 111 -0.35 -26.59 29.71
N GLN A 112 -0.16 -25.77 28.69
CA GLN A 112 0.61 -26.12 27.50
C GLN A 112 1.67 -25.04 27.21
N PHE A 113 2.91 -25.47 26.96
CA PHE A 113 4.02 -24.59 26.62
C PHE A 113 4.86 -25.09 25.44
N ALA A 114 5.27 -24.16 24.58
CA ALA A 114 6.23 -24.37 23.49
C ALA A 114 6.94 -23.06 23.14
N PHE A 115 8.20 -23.08 22.68
CA PHE A 115 8.79 -21.83 22.16
C PHE A 115 8.26 -21.45 20.78
N ILE A 116 7.90 -22.40 19.92
CA ILE A 116 7.43 -22.09 18.57
C ILE A 116 5.91 -22.20 18.53
N ASN A 117 5.37 -23.41 18.51
CA ASN A 117 3.94 -23.60 18.24
C ASN A 117 3.29 -24.53 19.26
N ASN A 118 2.13 -24.11 19.77
CA ASN A 118 1.19 -25.02 20.42
C ASN A 118 -0.06 -25.18 19.56
N THR A 119 -0.45 -26.42 19.28
CA THR A 119 -1.72 -26.76 18.64
C THR A 119 -2.55 -27.62 19.58
N THR A 120 -3.84 -27.30 19.70
CA THR A 120 -4.80 -28.10 20.46
C THR A 120 -6.16 -28.11 19.76
N HIS A 121 -6.98 -29.14 19.99
CA HIS A 121 -8.35 -29.13 19.51
C HIS A 121 -9.22 -28.20 20.36
N SER A 122 -9.37 -28.49 21.66
CA SER A 122 -10.04 -27.60 22.61
C SER A 122 -9.18 -27.41 23.86
N LEU A 123 -9.13 -26.18 24.36
CA LEU A 123 -8.41 -25.82 25.58
C LEU A 123 -9.38 -25.47 26.71
N ASN A 124 -9.14 -26.04 27.89
CA ASN A 124 -9.66 -25.58 29.16
C ASN A 124 -8.48 -25.31 30.11
N GLY A 125 -7.90 -24.11 30.02
CA GLY A 125 -6.69 -23.78 30.79
C GLY A 125 -5.82 -22.70 30.17
N PHE A 126 -4.50 -22.92 30.16
CA PHE A 126 -3.51 -21.91 29.79
C PHE A 126 -2.55 -22.43 28.73
N GLN A 127 -2.35 -21.65 27.67
CA GLN A 127 -1.49 -22.00 26.55
C GLN A 127 -0.51 -20.85 26.29
N LEU A 128 0.80 -21.15 26.34
CA LEU A 128 1.87 -20.17 26.17
C LEU A 128 2.84 -20.59 25.07
N ALA A 129 2.95 -19.77 24.03
CA ALA A 129 3.90 -19.95 22.93
C ALA A 129 4.85 -18.77 22.76
N GLY A 130 6.09 -19.01 22.34
CA GLY A 130 6.95 -17.92 21.88
C GLY A 130 6.50 -17.36 20.51
N PHE A 131 5.99 -18.20 19.60
CA PHE A 131 5.53 -17.76 18.27
C PHE A 131 4.00 -17.80 18.14
N SER A 132 3.37 -18.98 18.16
CA SER A 132 1.93 -19.11 17.86
C SER A 132 1.19 -20.17 18.69
N ASN A 133 -0.05 -19.87 19.07
CA ASN A 133 -1.00 -20.82 19.63
C ASN A 133 -2.18 -21.02 18.68
N ILE A 134 -2.63 -22.26 18.50
CA ILE A 134 -3.75 -22.63 17.62
C ILE A 134 -4.74 -23.51 18.39
N SER A 135 -6.02 -23.16 18.35
CA SER A 135 -7.14 -23.96 18.87
C SER A 135 -8.16 -24.22 17.75
N THR A 136 -8.35 -25.48 17.35
CA THR A 136 -9.25 -25.87 16.24
C THR A 136 -10.71 -26.07 16.67
N ALA A 137 -11.03 -25.84 17.94
CA ALA A 137 -12.37 -25.79 18.48
C ALA A 137 -12.48 -24.65 19.52
N PRO A 138 -13.71 -24.29 19.95
CA PRO A 138 -13.88 -23.26 20.95
C PRO A 138 -13.23 -23.63 22.30
N PHE A 139 -12.55 -22.67 22.91
CA PHE A 139 -11.82 -22.88 24.16
C PHE A 139 -12.29 -21.98 25.32
N ARG A 140 -11.91 -22.36 26.54
CA ARG A 140 -12.05 -21.58 27.78
C ARG A 140 -10.68 -21.40 28.43
N GLY A 141 -10.30 -20.18 28.76
CA GLY A 141 -9.02 -19.89 29.41
C GLY A 141 -8.16 -18.84 28.71
N ILE A 142 -6.83 -18.98 28.72
CA ILE A 142 -5.90 -17.93 28.30
C ILE A 142 -4.91 -18.46 27.26
N GLN A 143 -4.76 -17.73 26.16
CA GLN A 143 -3.69 -17.92 25.18
C GLN A 143 -2.76 -16.72 25.19
N LEU A 144 -1.47 -16.96 25.47
CA LEU A 144 -0.40 -15.98 25.39
C LEU A 144 0.59 -16.38 24.30
N SER A 145 0.87 -15.49 23.35
CA SER A 145 1.90 -15.73 22.35
C SER A 145 2.76 -14.51 22.08
N GLY A 146 3.97 -14.72 21.55
CA GLY A 146 4.76 -13.61 21.05
C GLY A 146 4.13 -13.00 19.79
N ILE A 147 3.67 -13.81 18.84
CA ILE A 147 3.24 -13.33 17.52
C ILE A 147 1.75 -13.52 17.30
N THR A 148 1.24 -14.75 17.24
CA THR A 148 -0.17 -14.98 16.89
C THR A 148 -0.91 -15.93 17.82
N ASN A 149 -2.18 -15.64 18.10
CA ASN A 149 -3.12 -16.59 18.68
C ASN A 149 -4.29 -16.79 17.70
N THR A 150 -4.59 -18.04 17.35
CA THR A 150 -5.68 -18.39 16.45
C THR A 150 -6.63 -19.35 17.16
N ALA A 151 -7.92 -19.05 17.13
CA ALA A 151 -8.94 -19.92 17.67
C ALA A 151 -10.19 -19.96 16.79
N MET A 152 -10.82 -21.13 16.71
CA MET A 152 -12.16 -21.23 16.10
C MET A 152 -13.26 -20.63 16.98
N GLY A 153 -13.02 -20.45 18.29
CA GLY A 153 -13.93 -19.71 19.18
C GLY A 153 -13.35 -19.51 20.58
N VAL A 154 -13.79 -18.46 21.27
CA VAL A 154 -13.42 -18.17 22.67
C VAL A 154 -14.69 -18.04 23.50
N LYS A 155 -15.00 -19.07 24.30
CA LYS A 155 -16.21 -19.14 25.14
C LYS A 155 -16.15 -18.18 26.31
N GLU A 156 -15.08 -18.27 27.08
CA GLU A 156 -14.75 -17.38 28.19
C GLU A 156 -13.24 -17.37 28.32
N GLY A 157 -12.58 -16.28 27.90
CA GLY A 157 -11.12 -16.32 27.86
C GLY A 157 -10.42 -15.04 27.42
N MET A 158 -9.10 -15.15 27.32
CA MET A 158 -8.23 -14.05 26.90
C MET A 158 -7.25 -14.52 25.83
N GLN A 159 -7.02 -13.67 24.82
CA GLN A 159 -5.95 -13.87 23.85
C GLN A 159 -5.05 -12.63 23.89
N ILE A 160 -3.77 -12.83 24.19
CA ILE A 160 -2.79 -11.75 24.27
C ILE A 160 -1.60 -12.11 23.37
N SER A 161 -1.27 -11.23 22.44
CA SER A 161 -0.12 -11.35 21.55
C SER A 161 0.48 -9.99 21.24
N PHE A 162 1.73 -9.92 20.76
CA PHE A 162 2.26 -8.64 20.28
C PHE A 162 1.68 -8.26 18.91
N ILE A 163 1.44 -9.24 18.03
CA ILE A 163 1.05 -8.97 16.64
C ILE A 163 -0.43 -9.22 16.40
N ALA A 164 -0.92 -10.47 16.45
CA ALA A 164 -2.28 -10.77 16.00
C ALA A 164 -3.04 -11.78 16.86
N ASN A 165 -4.28 -11.44 17.24
CA ASN A 165 -5.25 -12.41 17.77
C ASN A 165 -6.40 -12.58 16.79
N ILE A 166 -6.69 -13.82 16.40
CA ILE A 166 -7.70 -14.16 15.39
C ILE A 166 -8.69 -15.15 15.99
N CYS A 167 -9.98 -14.80 15.92
CA CYS A 167 -11.08 -15.68 16.34
C CYS A 167 -12.15 -15.78 15.24
N SER A 168 -12.23 -16.95 14.58
CA SER A 168 -13.08 -17.11 13.38
C SER A 168 -14.58 -17.32 13.65
N SER A 169 -15.05 -17.37 14.91
CA SER A 169 -16.48 -17.55 15.22
C SER A 169 -17.02 -16.53 16.22
N TYR A 170 -16.90 -16.79 17.52
CA TYR A 170 -17.36 -15.91 18.58
C TYR A 170 -16.29 -15.74 19.65
N MET A 171 -16.14 -14.52 20.15
CA MET A 171 -15.25 -14.20 21.25
C MET A 171 -16.04 -13.58 22.39
N ARG A 172 -15.99 -14.22 23.55
CA ARG A 172 -16.48 -13.67 24.81
C ARG A 172 -15.32 -13.58 25.81
N GLY A 173 -14.82 -12.36 26.01
CA GLY A 173 -13.65 -12.11 26.85
C GLY A 173 -12.83 -10.90 26.41
N LEU A 174 -11.50 -11.02 26.45
CA LEU A 174 -10.55 -9.93 26.12
C LEU A 174 -9.52 -10.34 25.07
N GLN A 175 -9.28 -9.48 24.08
CA GLN A 175 -8.21 -9.61 23.10
C GLN A 175 -7.27 -8.40 23.21
N ILE A 176 -5.96 -8.65 23.37
CA ILE A 176 -4.93 -7.62 23.41
C ILE A 176 -3.84 -7.93 22.41
N GLY A 177 -3.59 -7.02 21.47
CA GLY A 177 -2.51 -7.15 20.48
C GLY A 177 -2.54 -6.04 19.45
N ALA A 178 -1.52 -5.91 18.61
CA ALA A 178 -1.50 -4.87 17.58
C ALA A 178 -2.70 -5.00 16.62
N TYR A 179 -3.07 -6.22 16.26
CA TYR A 179 -4.21 -6.56 15.40
C TYR A 179 -5.12 -7.57 16.08
N ASN A 180 -6.41 -7.24 16.23
CA ASN A 180 -7.41 -8.17 16.76
C ASN A 180 -8.54 -8.36 15.75
N TYR A 181 -8.84 -9.62 15.41
CA TYR A 181 -9.91 -9.99 14.49
C TYR A 181 -10.88 -10.96 15.15
N VAL A 182 -12.18 -10.69 15.00
CA VAL A 182 -13.24 -11.63 15.39
C VAL A 182 -14.46 -11.55 14.47
N ASP A 183 -15.12 -12.66 14.21
CA ASP A 183 -16.42 -12.64 13.54
C ASP A 183 -17.52 -12.03 14.44
N THR A 184 -17.80 -12.60 15.62
CA THR A 184 -18.78 -12.05 16.59
C THR A 184 -18.12 -11.67 17.92
N LEU A 185 -18.13 -10.38 18.28
CA LEU A 185 -17.56 -9.86 19.52
C LEU A 185 -18.60 -9.67 20.62
N ASN A 186 -18.45 -10.42 21.71
CA ASN A 186 -19.15 -10.28 22.98
C ASN A 186 -18.14 -9.98 24.11
N GLY A 187 -17.33 -8.95 23.93
CA GLY A 187 -16.17 -8.69 24.78
C GLY A 187 -15.40 -7.44 24.38
N SER A 188 -14.16 -7.36 24.81
CA SER A 188 -13.31 -6.19 24.58
C SER A 188 -12.12 -6.51 23.70
N GLN A 189 -11.78 -5.58 22.81
CA GLN A 189 -10.55 -5.62 22.00
C GLN A 189 -9.72 -4.38 22.31
N ILE A 190 -8.44 -4.57 22.58
CA ILE A 190 -7.47 -3.50 22.83
C ILE A 190 -6.29 -3.71 21.88
N GLY A 191 -6.07 -2.74 20.98
CA GLY A 191 -5.06 -2.90 19.95
C GLY A 191 -4.88 -1.69 19.07
N LEU A 192 -3.89 -1.70 18.18
CA LEU A 192 -3.77 -0.63 17.19
C LEU A 192 -4.92 -0.72 16.18
N ILE A 193 -5.27 -1.94 15.77
CA ILE A 193 -6.31 -2.23 14.79
C ILE A 193 -7.22 -3.32 15.36
N ASN A 194 -8.50 -2.99 15.54
CA ASN A 194 -9.53 -3.91 15.98
C ASN A 194 -10.59 -4.06 14.89
N VAL A 195 -10.86 -5.31 14.50
CA VAL A 195 -11.81 -5.65 13.43
C VAL A 195 -12.81 -6.66 13.96
N CYS A 196 -14.10 -6.36 13.80
CA CYS A 196 -15.15 -7.35 13.99
C CYS A 196 -16.23 -7.31 12.90
N ASN A 197 -16.84 -8.47 12.62
CA ASN A 197 -17.96 -8.53 11.68
C ASN A 197 -19.26 -8.12 12.38
N SER A 198 -19.60 -8.76 13.51
CA SER A 198 -20.72 -8.39 14.38
C SER A 198 -20.24 -8.02 15.79
N HIS A 199 -20.82 -6.96 16.36
CA HIS A 199 -20.51 -6.41 17.68
C HIS A 199 -21.78 -6.22 18.51
N PRO A 200 -22.39 -7.31 19.00
CA PRO A 200 -23.57 -7.23 19.84
C PRO A 200 -23.30 -6.51 21.17
N ARG A 201 -22.16 -6.77 21.83
CA ARG A 201 -21.82 -6.19 23.14
C ARG A 201 -20.31 -6.04 23.35
N GLY A 202 -19.92 -5.02 24.10
CA GLY A 202 -18.53 -4.78 24.52
C GLY A 202 -17.91 -3.52 23.91
N VAL A 203 -16.58 -3.38 23.99
CA VAL A 203 -15.85 -2.15 23.61
C VAL A 203 -14.61 -2.47 22.78
N GLN A 204 -14.39 -1.73 21.70
CA GLN A 204 -13.11 -1.73 20.99
C GLN A 204 -12.33 -0.47 21.35
N ILE A 205 -11.07 -0.63 21.77
CA ILE A 205 -10.15 0.45 22.10
C ILE A 205 -8.93 0.33 21.19
N GLY A 206 -8.74 1.31 20.30
CA GLY A 206 -7.63 1.25 19.36
C GLY A 206 -7.48 2.45 18.45
N ILE A 207 -6.39 2.49 17.68
CA ILE A 207 -6.20 3.57 16.69
C ILE A 207 -7.26 3.45 15.60
N ILE A 208 -7.50 2.25 15.09
CA ILE A 208 -8.52 1.94 14.10
C ILE A 208 -9.46 0.89 14.67
N ASN A 209 -10.76 1.21 14.75
CA ASN A 209 -11.80 0.25 15.12
C ASN A 209 -12.82 0.11 13.99
N TYR A 210 -12.91 -1.09 13.44
CA TYR A 210 -13.86 -1.45 12.40
C TYR A 210 -14.90 -2.44 12.92
N SER A 211 -16.17 -2.15 12.67
CA SER A 211 -17.29 -3.08 12.90
C SER A 211 -18.29 -2.97 11.74
N ARG A 212 -18.97 -4.05 11.34
CA ARG A 212 -20.14 -3.88 10.46
C ARG A 212 -21.37 -3.36 11.22
N ASP A 213 -21.41 -3.54 12.53
CA ASP A 213 -22.53 -3.13 13.37
C ASP A 213 -22.49 -1.65 13.75
N THR A 214 -23.68 -1.03 13.74
CA THR A 214 -23.83 0.42 13.94
C THR A 214 -24.03 0.83 15.41
N ILE A 215 -24.22 -0.14 16.31
CA ILE A 215 -24.51 0.07 17.74
C ILE A 215 -23.25 -0.11 18.60
N ALA A 216 -22.13 -0.54 18.00
CA ALA A 216 -20.89 -0.83 18.70
C ALA A 216 -20.31 0.40 19.43
N HIS A 217 -19.94 0.21 20.71
CA HIS A 217 -19.17 1.20 21.47
C HIS A 217 -17.70 1.08 21.11
N LYS A 218 -17.15 2.13 20.49
CA LYS A 218 -15.78 2.13 19.96
C LYS A 218 -15.07 3.41 20.38
N ILE A 219 -13.86 3.27 20.90
CA ILE A 219 -13.03 4.36 21.38
C ILE A 219 -11.73 4.30 20.58
N GLY A 220 -11.52 5.28 19.71
CA GLY A 220 -10.36 5.26 18.81
C GLY A 220 -10.22 6.46 17.90
N LEU A 221 -9.03 6.62 17.32
CA LEU A 221 -8.73 7.71 16.39
C LEU A 221 -9.65 7.63 15.17
N VAL A 222 -9.84 6.43 14.62
CA VAL A 222 -10.65 6.18 13.43
C VAL A 222 -11.64 5.06 13.70
N ASN A 223 -12.93 5.42 13.81
CA ASN A 223 -14.02 4.47 14.02
C ASN A 223 -14.84 4.33 12.73
N VAL A 224 -14.76 3.18 12.06
CA VAL A 224 -15.38 2.96 10.74
C VAL A 224 -16.46 1.88 10.82
N ASN A 225 -17.59 2.15 10.17
CA ASN A 225 -18.73 1.27 9.92
C ASN A 225 -19.18 1.41 8.46
N PRO A 226 -19.99 0.49 7.91
CA PRO A 226 -20.55 0.59 6.57
C PRO A 226 -21.37 1.87 6.30
N LYS A 227 -21.95 2.47 7.35
CA LYS A 227 -22.71 3.74 7.27
C LYS A 227 -21.87 4.99 7.61
N THR A 228 -20.57 4.84 7.92
CA THR A 228 -19.70 5.98 8.25
C THR A 228 -19.55 6.88 7.02
N LYS A 229 -19.82 8.17 7.21
CA LYS A 229 -19.61 9.19 6.17
C LYS A 229 -18.21 9.77 6.35
N ILE A 230 -17.41 9.76 5.29
CA ILE A 230 -16.05 10.31 5.30
C ILE A 230 -16.10 11.65 4.56
N ASP A 231 -15.78 12.72 5.27
CA ASP A 231 -15.67 14.06 4.69
C ASP A 231 -14.19 14.47 4.66
N VAL A 232 -13.70 14.91 3.50
CA VAL A 232 -12.38 15.53 3.34
C VAL A 232 -12.54 17.03 3.50
N MET A 233 -11.82 17.63 4.44
CA MET A 233 -12.01 19.00 4.89
C MET A 233 -10.81 19.88 4.54
N TYR A 234 -11.11 21.08 4.04
CA TYR A 234 -10.14 22.15 3.80
C TYR A 234 -10.64 23.41 4.49
N TYR A 235 -9.84 23.97 5.40
CA TYR A 235 -10.27 25.14 6.18
C TYR A 235 -9.12 25.99 6.66
N ALA A 236 -9.42 27.26 6.90
CA ALA A 236 -8.51 28.25 7.43
C ALA A 236 -9.04 28.77 8.76
N GLY A 237 -8.15 29.22 9.64
CA GLY A 237 -8.58 29.84 10.89
C GLY A 237 -7.52 30.70 11.55
N THR A 238 -7.86 31.22 12.73
CA THR A 238 -7.00 32.11 13.51
C THR A 238 -5.83 31.39 14.19
N SER A 239 -5.92 30.07 14.37
CA SER A 239 -4.87 29.24 14.96
C SER A 239 -3.87 28.73 13.92
N SER A 240 -4.35 28.25 12.78
CA SER A 240 -3.53 27.72 11.67
C SER A 240 -4.07 28.25 10.34
N LYS A 241 -3.15 28.70 9.47
CA LYS A 241 -3.51 29.37 8.21
C LYS A 241 -4.28 28.45 7.27
N LEU A 242 -3.80 27.23 7.06
CA LEU A 242 -4.44 26.24 6.20
C LEU A 242 -4.44 24.88 6.88
N ASN A 243 -5.55 24.17 6.80
CA ASN A 243 -5.71 22.84 7.38
C ASN A 243 -6.30 21.88 6.36
N PHE A 244 -5.79 20.66 6.38
CA PHE A 244 -6.30 19.52 5.65
C PHE A 244 -6.66 18.42 6.65
N ALA A 245 -7.88 17.91 6.60
CA ALA A 245 -8.32 16.90 7.54
C ALA A 245 -9.30 15.90 6.93
N MET A 246 -9.36 14.70 7.52
CA MET A 246 -10.39 13.71 7.25
C MET A 246 -11.29 13.58 8.47
N ARG A 247 -12.60 13.69 8.25
CA ARG A 247 -13.64 13.57 9.28
C ARG A 247 -14.46 12.32 9.07
N PHE A 248 -14.50 11.47 10.09
CA PHE A 248 -15.24 10.21 10.11
C PHE A 248 -16.52 10.40 10.93
N ARG A 249 -17.66 10.61 10.26
CA ARG A 249 -18.96 10.80 10.91
C ARG A 249 -19.70 9.46 11.08
N ASN A 250 -19.98 9.13 12.32
CA ASN A 250 -20.82 8.00 12.73
C ASN A 250 -22.23 8.50 13.10
N ARG A 251 -23.07 7.68 13.75
CA ARG A 251 -24.50 8.00 13.97
C ARG A 251 -24.74 9.32 14.72
N SER A 252 -23.91 9.65 15.71
CA SER A 252 -24.01 10.88 16.51
C SER A 252 -22.63 11.47 16.86
N THR A 253 -21.55 10.72 16.69
CA THR A 253 -20.19 11.15 16.99
C THR A 253 -19.37 11.28 15.72
N TYR A 254 -18.29 12.06 15.79
CA TYR A 254 -17.28 12.11 14.74
C TYR A 254 -15.89 12.19 15.33
N SER A 255 -14.92 11.76 14.54
CA SER A 255 -13.50 12.05 14.78
C SER A 255 -12.90 12.76 13.58
N ILE A 256 -11.91 13.62 13.82
CA ILE A 256 -11.16 14.34 12.80
C ILE A 256 -9.68 14.08 13.03
N VAL A 257 -8.98 13.69 11.97
CA VAL A 257 -7.52 13.60 11.94
C VAL A 257 -7.04 14.51 10.82
N GLY A 258 -6.06 15.36 11.08
CA GLY A 258 -5.60 16.30 10.09
C GLY A 258 -4.24 16.91 10.38
N VAL A 259 -3.76 17.65 9.38
CA VAL A 259 -2.52 18.42 9.41
C VAL A 259 -2.82 19.89 9.08
N GLY A 260 -2.13 20.80 9.76
CA GLY A 260 -2.25 22.24 9.57
C GLY A 260 -0.90 22.87 9.30
N THR A 261 -0.88 23.92 8.47
CA THR A 261 0.34 24.68 8.17
C THR A 261 0.25 26.10 8.71
N HIS A 262 1.43 26.58 9.13
CA HIS A 262 1.72 27.86 9.74
C HIS A 262 0.77 28.23 10.90
N TYR A 263 1.16 27.81 12.10
CA TYR A 263 0.50 28.22 13.35
C TYR A 263 0.78 29.70 13.62
N MET A 264 -0.29 30.49 13.77
CA MET A 264 -0.23 31.95 13.79
C MET A 264 0.37 32.48 15.11
N GLY A 265 1.46 33.25 15.05
CA GLY A 265 2.17 33.81 16.23
C GLY A 265 3.60 33.29 16.44
N LEU A 266 4.07 32.36 15.61
CA LEU A 266 5.47 31.92 15.60
C LEU A 266 6.27 32.71 14.55
N ASP A 267 7.29 33.47 14.98
CA ASP A 267 8.13 34.35 14.12
C ASP A 267 9.02 33.62 13.08
N LYS A 268 8.78 32.33 12.78
CA LYS A 268 9.63 31.51 11.88
C LYS A 268 8.92 31.15 10.58
N ARG A 269 9.71 30.99 9.51
CA ARG A 269 9.27 30.86 8.10
C ARG A 269 8.32 29.67 7.82
N PHE A 270 8.33 28.59 8.62
CA PHE A 270 7.41 27.46 8.46
C PHE A 270 7.16 26.70 9.79
N SER A 271 5.90 26.39 10.10
CA SER A 271 5.48 25.52 11.22
C SER A 271 4.37 24.58 10.77
N GLY A 272 4.35 23.37 11.34
CA GLY A 272 3.35 22.35 11.06
C GLY A 272 2.62 21.93 12.33
N ALA A 273 1.36 21.53 12.19
CA ALA A 273 0.56 21.00 13.28
C ALA A 273 -0.07 19.67 12.86
N LEU A 274 0.02 18.65 13.72
CA LEU A 274 -0.74 17.41 13.63
C LEU A 274 -1.83 17.45 14.69
N PHE A 275 -3.08 17.17 14.33
CA PHE A 275 -4.18 17.24 15.28
C PHE A 275 -5.18 16.10 15.19
N TYR A 276 -5.78 15.83 16.35
CA TYR A 276 -6.87 14.89 16.52
C TYR A 276 -8.02 15.57 17.26
N ARG A 277 -9.26 15.39 16.76
CA ARG A 277 -10.47 15.92 17.38
C ARG A 277 -11.50 14.81 17.53
N ILE A 278 -12.25 14.84 18.63
CA ILE A 278 -13.40 13.98 18.87
C ILE A 278 -14.57 14.82 19.32
N GLY A 279 -15.74 14.59 18.73
CA GLY A 279 -16.92 15.38 18.99
C GLY A 279 -18.24 14.67 18.78
N GLN A 280 -19.29 15.37 19.15
CA GLN A 280 -20.67 14.98 18.96
C GLN A 280 -21.38 15.99 18.06
N TYR A 281 -22.27 15.51 17.20
CA TYR A 281 -23.06 16.35 16.31
C TYR A 281 -24.53 15.97 16.34
N PHE A 282 -25.37 16.96 16.03
CA PHE A 282 -26.82 16.86 15.97
C PHE A 282 -27.31 17.57 14.70
N ASP A 283 -28.13 16.90 13.91
CA ASP A 283 -28.80 17.50 12.76
C ASP A 283 -30.04 18.26 13.27
N ILE A 284 -30.01 19.59 13.22
CA ILE A 284 -31.13 20.45 13.66
C ILE A 284 -32.15 20.60 12.52
N ALA A 285 -31.68 20.61 11.28
CA ALA A 285 -32.51 20.60 10.08
C ALA A 285 -31.89 19.71 9.00
N PRO A 286 -32.60 19.33 7.93
CA PRO A 286 -32.08 18.42 6.90
C PRO A 286 -30.76 18.84 6.24
N ARG A 287 -30.42 20.13 6.31
CA ARG A 287 -29.17 20.71 5.79
C ARG A 287 -28.29 21.37 6.85
N TRP A 288 -28.72 21.42 8.11
CA TRP A 288 -28.00 22.11 9.17
C TRP A 288 -27.67 21.14 10.30
N SER A 289 -26.40 21.08 10.65
CA SER A 289 -25.94 20.30 11.79
C SER A 289 -25.06 21.15 12.70
N VAL A 290 -25.26 21.02 14.00
CA VAL A 290 -24.44 21.67 15.03
C VAL A 290 -23.65 20.60 15.76
N SER A 291 -22.40 20.93 16.09
CA SER A 291 -21.48 20.01 16.72
C SER A 291 -20.62 20.69 17.76
N SER A 292 -20.07 19.90 18.66
CA SER A 292 -19.01 20.33 19.57
C SER A 292 -17.94 19.25 19.66
N ASP A 293 -16.68 19.66 19.72
CA ASP A 293 -15.54 18.76 19.89
C ASP A 293 -14.48 19.31 20.82
N ILE A 294 -13.69 18.36 21.32
CA ILE A 294 -12.42 18.59 21.97
C ILE A 294 -11.31 18.07 21.06
N GLY A 295 -10.21 18.83 20.95
CA GLY A 295 -9.11 18.51 20.07
C GLY A 295 -7.75 18.73 20.72
N PHE A 296 -6.81 17.86 20.36
CA PHE A 296 -5.41 17.98 20.71
C PHE A 296 -4.59 18.28 19.46
N PHE A 297 -3.74 19.32 19.55
CA PHE A 297 -2.86 19.77 18.48
C PHE A 297 -1.40 19.66 18.95
N HIS A 298 -0.61 18.88 18.22
CA HIS A 298 0.84 18.84 18.35
C HIS A 298 1.45 19.79 17.31
N ILE A 299 2.21 20.78 17.74
CA ILE A 299 2.74 21.85 16.87
C ILE A 299 4.27 21.82 16.94
N GLU A 300 4.89 21.83 15.76
CA GLU A 300 6.35 21.80 15.61
C GLU A 300 6.85 22.92 14.69
N THR A 301 7.95 23.56 15.11
CA THR A 301 8.68 24.55 14.33
C THR A 301 9.84 23.89 13.61
N PHE A 302 9.86 23.95 12.29
CA PHE A 302 10.97 23.45 11.48
C PHE A 302 11.99 24.59 11.31
N GLN A 303 13.10 24.55 12.05
CA GLN A 303 14.19 25.51 11.90
C GLN A 303 15.51 24.80 11.57
N ASN A 304 16.36 25.49 10.81
CA ASN A 304 17.71 25.09 10.40
C ASN A 304 18.75 25.67 11.38
N LYS A 305 19.73 24.83 11.77
CA LYS A 305 20.99 25.12 12.48
C LYS A 305 20.93 26.12 13.66
N GLU A 306 21.03 25.56 14.87
CA GLU A 306 21.18 26.18 16.20
C GLU A 306 19.89 26.57 16.94
N ASP A 307 19.79 25.99 18.15
CA ASP A 307 18.70 25.96 19.15
C ASP A 307 17.41 25.16 18.86
N LYS A 308 17.13 24.23 19.78
CA LYS A 308 16.16 23.12 19.72
C LYS A 308 14.76 23.52 19.22
N PRO A 309 14.06 22.65 18.45
CA PRO A 309 12.69 22.93 17.99
C PRO A 309 11.74 23.13 19.19
N LYS A 310 10.97 24.21 19.16
CA LYS A 310 9.97 24.51 20.20
C LYS A 310 8.74 23.63 19.94
N ARG A 311 8.61 22.55 20.71
CA ARG A 311 7.44 21.68 20.69
C ARG A 311 6.34 22.28 21.56
N LEU A 312 5.15 22.43 20.99
CA LEU A 312 3.97 22.99 21.65
C LEU A 312 2.82 21.98 21.59
N GLY A 313 2.05 21.89 22.68
CA GLY A 313 0.81 21.14 22.76
C GLY A 313 -0.35 22.10 22.99
N SER A 314 -1.44 21.95 22.24
CA SER A 314 -2.63 22.78 22.41
C SER A 314 -3.87 21.92 22.61
N LEU A 315 -4.59 22.17 23.70
CA LEU A 315 -5.90 21.57 23.97
C LEU A 315 -6.98 22.59 23.61
N GLN A 316 -7.93 22.19 22.79
CA GLN A 316 -8.88 23.11 22.17
C GLN A 316 -10.31 22.59 22.28
N LEU A 317 -11.23 23.47 22.65
CA LEU A 317 -12.66 23.19 22.70
C LEU A 317 -13.38 24.04 21.66
N ARG A 318 -14.28 23.43 20.90
CA ARG A 318 -14.96 24.07 19.77
C ARG A 318 -16.45 23.78 19.72
N VAL A 319 -17.18 24.70 19.09
CA VAL A 319 -18.55 24.55 18.62
C VAL A 319 -18.55 24.85 17.13
N ASN A 320 -19.07 23.92 16.33
CA ASN A 320 -19.13 24.05 14.87
C ASN A 320 -20.57 24.00 14.37
N THR A 321 -20.81 24.70 13.27
CA THR A 321 -22.03 24.60 12.47
C THR A 321 -21.66 24.19 11.05
N ASP A 322 -22.31 23.15 10.53
CA ASP A 322 -22.13 22.68 9.16
C ASP A 322 -23.44 22.88 8.38
N TYR A 323 -23.32 23.47 7.20
CA TYR A 323 -24.38 23.62 6.21
C TYR A 323 -24.13 22.74 4.99
N GLN A 324 -25.06 21.85 4.69
CA GLN A 324 -24.98 20.95 3.55
C GLN A 324 -25.53 21.62 2.28
N ILE A 325 -24.61 22.03 1.39
CA ILE A 325 -24.94 22.69 0.11
C ILE A 325 -25.57 21.68 -0.86
N ASN A 326 -24.97 20.50 -0.98
CA ASN A 326 -25.49 19.40 -1.81
C ASN A 326 -25.08 18.02 -1.22
N ASN A 327 -25.29 16.93 -1.97
CA ASN A 327 -24.99 15.58 -1.48
C ASN A 327 -23.49 15.30 -1.26
N TYR A 328 -22.61 16.13 -1.82
CA TYR A 328 -21.16 15.95 -1.84
C TYR A 328 -20.38 17.09 -1.18
N LEU A 329 -20.95 18.29 -1.07
CA LEU A 329 -20.28 19.48 -0.59
C LEU A 329 -21.04 20.07 0.61
N SER A 330 -20.29 20.42 1.63
CA SER A 330 -20.75 21.14 2.81
C SER A 330 -19.79 22.27 3.14
N ALA A 331 -20.31 23.36 3.69
CA ALA A 331 -19.52 24.44 4.27
C ALA A 331 -19.70 24.40 5.78
N PHE A 332 -18.67 24.78 6.53
CA PHE A 332 -18.75 24.81 7.99
C PHE A 332 -18.04 26.03 8.56
N ALA A 333 -18.50 26.46 9.72
CA ALA A 333 -17.89 27.50 10.53
C ALA A 333 -17.74 26.99 11.96
N SER A 334 -16.64 27.34 12.61
CA SER A 334 -16.32 26.91 13.96
C SER A 334 -15.82 28.08 14.78
N ILE A 335 -16.26 28.12 16.03
CA ILE A 335 -15.75 29.01 17.06
C ILE A 335 -15.26 28.16 18.24
N GLY A 336 -14.20 28.59 18.91
CA GLY A 336 -13.64 27.83 20.02
C GLY A 336 -12.65 28.61 20.85
N TYR A 337 -12.04 27.90 21.79
CA TYR A 337 -10.99 28.42 22.66
C TYR A 337 -9.90 27.37 22.77
N GLY A 338 -8.65 27.80 22.65
CA GLY A 338 -7.47 26.94 22.78
C GLY A 338 -6.53 27.43 23.86
N ASP A 339 -6.00 26.48 24.64
CA ASP A 339 -4.89 26.67 25.58
C ASP A 339 -3.66 25.97 25.00
N THR A 340 -2.62 26.75 24.69
CA THR A 340 -1.39 26.26 24.05
C THR A 340 -0.20 26.43 24.98
N ARG A 341 0.52 25.34 25.25
CA ARG A 341 1.62 25.26 26.21
C ARG A 341 2.89 24.64 25.60
N TYR A 342 4.05 24.97 26.15
CA TYR A 342 5.30 24.32 25.80
C TYR A 342 5.43 22.94 26.46
N TYR A 343 6.00 21.96 25.75
CA TYR A 343 6.19 20.62 26.32
C TYR A 343 7.26 20.56 27.42
N HIS A 344 8.27 21.44 27.39
CA HIS A 344 9.41 21.41 28.33
C HIS A 344 9.38 22.50 29.39
N HIS A 345 8.47 23.47 29.25
CA HIS A 345 8.31 24.55 30.22
C HIS A 345 6.82 24.66 30.55
N LEU A 346 6.46 24.68 31.83
CA LEU A 346 5.08 24.87 32.30
C LEU A 346 4.52 26.28 31.96
N ASN A 347 5.21 27.06 31.14
CA ASN A 347 4.81 28.39 30.75
C ASN A 347 3.79 28.30 29.60
N GLU A 348 2.67 29.02 29.77
CA GLU A 348 1.66 29.20 28.74
C GLU A 348 2.24 29.99 27.56
N TYR A 349 1.96 29.52 26.34
CA TYR A 349 2.41 30.20 25.12
C TYR A 349 1.35 31.19 24.64
N ARG A 350 0.11 30.72 24.50
CA ARG A 350 -1.01 31.53 24.02
C ARG A 350 -2.33 30.86 24.35
N ASN A 351 -3.23 31.63 24.95
CA ASN A 351 -4.64 31.24 25.10
C ASN A 351 -5.48 32.22 24.27
N GLY A 352 -6.47 31.72 23.53
CA GLY A 352 -7.23 32.61 22.66
C GLY A 352 -8.41 31.98 21.94
N ALA A 353 -9.27 32.87 21.43
CA ALA A 353 -10.40 32.50 20.61
C ALA A 353 -9.95 31.95 19.25
N ILE A 354 -10.57 30.86 18.84
CA ILE A 354 -10.36 30.19 17.57
C ILE A 354 -11.58 30.47 16.70
N VAL A 355 -11.36 30.98 15.50
CA VAL A 355 -12.39 31.11 14.46
C VAL A 355 -11.88 30.39 13.22
N GLU A 356 -12.66 29.46 12.71
CA GLU A 356 -12.34 28.64 11.54
C GLU A 356 -13.53 28.60 10.58
N ALA A 357 -13.25 28.61 9.29
CA ALA A 357 -14.25 28.40 8.26
C ALA A 357 -13.66 27.60 7.11
N GLY A 358 -14.49 26.77 6.47
CA GLY A 358 -14.03 25.98 5.34
C GLY A 358 -15.10 25.13 4.69
N ILE A 359 -14.64 24.22 3.84
CA ILE A 359 -15.46 23.32 3.05
C ILE A 359 -15.10 21.87 3.36
N ALA A 360 -16.09 21.01 3.22
CA ALA A 360 -15.95 19.58 3.41
C ALA A 360 -16.60 18.83 2.23
N VAL A 361 -15.81 18.00 1.57
CA VAL A 361 -16.20 17.18 0.42
C VAL A 361 -16.44 15.76 0.91
N ARG A 362 -17.66 15.28 0.77
CA ARG A 362 -18.08 13.94 1.16
C ARG A 362 -17.64 12.91 0.13
N TYR A 363 -16.83 11.97 0.58
CA TYR A 363 -16.47 10.78 -0.19
C TYR A 363 -17.64 9.79 -0.16
N ASN A 364 -18.24 9.52 -1.32
CA ASN A 364 -19.34 8.57 -1.45
C ASN A 364 -18.79 7.21 -1.89
N LYS A 365 -18.82 6.20 -1.00
CA LYS A 365 -18.54 4.82 -1.40
C LYS A 365 -19.62 4.40 -2.40
N LYS A 366 -19.25 4.24 -3.68
CA LYS A 366 -20.08 3.44 -4.59
C LYS A 366 -20.27 2.07 -3.93
N LYS A 367 -21.52 1.69 -3.69
CA LYS A 367 -21.85 0.29 -3.39
C LYS A 367 -21.48 -0.50 -4.64
N TYR A 368 -20.29 -1.07 -4.67
CA TYR A 368 -20.07 -2.23 -5.52
C TYR A 368 -20.95 -3.34 -4.93
N PRO A 369 -21.90 -3.92 -5.68
CA PRO A 369 -22.49 -5.16 -5.25
C PRO A 369 -21.32 -6.13 -5.03
N LEU A 370 -21.25 -6.70 -3.82
CA LEU A 370 -20.38 -7.83 -3.54
C LEU A 370 -20.61 -8.85 -4.66
N MET A 371 -19.55 -9.26 -5.35
CA MET A 371 -19.56 -10.41 -6.26
C MET A 371 -19.94 -11.65 -5.45
N ALA A 372 -21.25 -11.86 -5.30
CA ALA A 372 -21.83 -13.12 -4.93
C ALA A 372 -22.18 -13.85 -6.22
N GLY A 373 -21.47 -14.93 -6.50
CA GLY A 373 -21.84 -15.92 -7.52
C GLY A 373 -21.59 -15.51 -8.97
N TYR A 374 -20.36 -15.60 -9.43
CA TYR A 374 -20.11 -15.88 -10.84
C TYR A 374 -20.01 -17.41 -10.98
N GLU A 375 -21.17 -18.07 -10.97
CA GLU A 375 -21.27 -19.44 -11.47
C GLU A 375 -21.07 -19.42 -12.99
N ASP A 376 -20.17 -20.30 -13.42
CA ASP A 376 -19.97 -20.70 -14.82
C ASP A 376 -21.30 -20.99 -15.52
N LYS A 377 -21.77 -20.05 -16.34
CA LYS A 377 -22.70 -20.34 -17.42
C LYS A 377 -21.95 -20.29 -18.75
N LYS A 378 -21.58 -21.50 -19.18
CA LYS A 378 -21.30 -21.92 -20.56
C LYS A 378 -22.09 -21.09 -21.57
N ILE A 379 -21.41 -20.27 -22.35
CA ILE A 379 -21.90 -19.81 -23.65
C ILE A 379 -21.24 -20.72 -24.69
N LYS A 380 -22.02 -21.69 -25.16
CA LYS A 380 -21.72 -22.46 -26.36
C LYS A 380 -22.13 -21.64 -27.58
N THR A 381 -21.14 -21.43 -28.45
CA THR A 381 -21.22 -21.37 -29.92
C THR A 381 -22.20 -20.39 -30.56
N SER A 382 -21.63 -19.34 -31.15
CA SER A 382 -22.03 -18.87 -32.47
C SER A 382 -20.76 -18.51 -33.23
N THR A 383 -20.40 -19.41 -34.14
CA THR A 383 -19.37 -19.26 -35.16
C THR A 383 -19.72 -18.08 -36.07
N THR A 384 -18.98 -16.99 -35.94
CA THR A 384 -18.82 -15.95 -36.95
C THR A 384 -17.43 -15.36 -36.77
N GLU A 385 -16.59 -15.62 -37.76
CA GLU A 385 -15.33 -14.95 -38.14
C GLU A 385 -14.55 -14.19 -37.05
N ASN A 386 -13.33 -14.70 -36.79
CA ASN A 386 -12.23 -14.04 -36.11
C ASN A 386 -12.13 -12.56 -36.54
N THR A 387 -12.66 -11.67 -35.70
CA THR A 387 -12.34 -10.25 -35.72
C THR A 387 -11.88 -9.85 -34.33
N ASP A 388 -10.68 -9.27 -34.29
CA ASP A 388 -9.95 -8.70 -33.15
C ASP A 388 -10.84 -8.04 -32.09
N THR A 389 -11.40 -8.82 -31.18
CA THR A 389 -12.23 -8.35 -30.06
C THR A 389 -11.47 -8.35 -28.72
N ASP A 390 -10.26 -8.92 -28.70
CA ASP A 390 -9.44 -9.03 -27.49
C ASP A 390 -8.50 -7.85 -27.24
N SER A 391 -8.34 -6.91 -28.19
CA SER A 391 -7.45 -5.76 -28.00
C SER A 391 -8.08 -4.68 -27.11
N ILE A 392 -7.38 -4.31 -26.03
CA ILE A 392 -7.71 -3.14 -25.18
C ILE A 392 -8.03 -1.86 -25.98
N TYR A 393 -7.54 -1.72 -27.22
CA TYR A 393 -7.66 -0.53 -28.08
C TYR A 393 -8.43 -0.74 -29.40
N ALA A 394 -9.39 -1.68 -29.45
CA ALA A 394 -10.04 -2.18 -30.67
C ALA A 394 -10.56 -1.12 -31.68
N TYR A 395 -10.89 0.11 -31.27
CA TYR A 395 -11.41 1.15 -32.18
C TYR A 395 -10.34 2.12 -32.72
N ASN A 396 -9.28 2.42 -31.95
CA ASN A 396 -8.23 3.39 -32.31
C ASN A 396 -6.87 2.74 -32.56
N ALA A 397 -6.86 1.46 -32.91
CA ALA A 397 -5.63 0.76 -33.22
C ALA A 397 -4.87 1.48 -34.36
N PRO A 398 -3.53 1.64 -34.26
CA PRO A 398 -2.73 2.42 -35.22
C PRO A 398 -2.91 1.98 -36.68
N TYR A 399 -3.18 0.70 -36.91
CA TYR A 399 -3.42 0.14 -38.25
C TYR A 399 -4.73 0.61 -38.92
N ARG A 400 -5.66 1.23 -38.16
CA ARG A 400 -6.92 1.82 -38.67
C ARG A 400 -6.83 3.33 -38.87
N GLN A 401 -5.73 3.98 -38.48
CA GLN A 401 -5.50 5.41 -38.68
C GLN A 401 -4.74 5.65 -39.99
N GLY A 402 -5.03 6.77 -40.67
CA GLY A 402 -4.24 7.21 -41.81
C GLY A 402 -2.84 7.58 -41.36
N LYS A 403 -1.81 7.03 -42.01
CA LYS A 403 -0.41 7.32 -41.69
C LYS A 403 0.02 8.63 -42.32
N HIS A 404 0.53 9.56 -41.52
CA HIS A 404 0.97 10.87 -41.99
C HIS A 404 2.49 11.08 -41.83
N LEU A 405 3.27 10.45 -42.70
CA LEU A 405 4.74 10.49 -42.66
C LEU A 405 5.31 11.92 -42.65
N TRP A 406 4.89 12.75 -43.60
CA TRP A 406 5.41 14.11 -43.76
C TRP A 406 5.10 15.02 -42.56
N LYS A 407 3.98 14.80 -41.86
CA LYS A 407 3.66 15.54 -40.63
C LYS A 407 4.63 15.19 -39.52
N GLY A 408 4.88 13.88 -39.30
CA GLY A 408 5.88 13.43 -38.33
C GLY A 408 7.27 14.01 -38.61
N ILE A 409 7.71 14.04 -39.88
CA ILE A 409 9.02 14.61 -40.26
C ILE A 409 9.04 16.11 -39.95
N ALA A 410 8.01 16.85 -40.39
CA ALA A 410 7.92 18.29 -40.16
C ALA A 410 7.87 18.65 -38.66
N GLU A 411 7.15 17.87 -37.86
CA GLU A 411 7.09 18.03 -36.41
C GLU A 411 8.44 17.74 -35.73
N THR A 412 9.12 16.66 -36.09
CA THR A 412 10.47 16.34 -35.57
C THR A 412 11.48 17.42 -35.91
N THR A 413 11.50 17.90 -37.16
CA THR A 413 12.34 19.04 -37.55
C THR A 413 11.92 20.32 -36.84
N GLY A 414 10.62 20.56 -36.70
CA GLY A 414 10.08 21.70 -35.97
C GLY A 414 10.49 21.74 -34.50
N ILE A 415 10.53 20.59 -33.83
CA ILE A 415 11.02 20.46 -32.45
C ILE A 415 12.48 20.94 -32.38
N ASN A 416 13.37 20.44 -33.25
CA ASN A 416 14.78 20.84 -33.23
C ASN A 416 14.95 22.33 -33.53
N VAL A 417 14.24 22.85 -34.53
CA VAL A 417 14.30 24.27 -34.86
C VAL A 417 13.80 25.12 -33.69
N ALA A 418 12.71 24.72 -33.02
CA ALA A 418 12.16 25.46 -31.90
C ALA A 418 13.11 25.49 -30.70
N VAL A 419 13.67 24.35 -30.31
CA VAL A 419 14.61 24.25 -29.19
C VAL A 419 15.92 25.01 -29.52
N HIS A 420 16.49 24.79 -30.71
CA HIS A 420 17.69 25.53 -31.14
C HIS A 420 17.47 27.05 -31.18
N CYS A 421 16.32 27.52 -31.68
CA CYS A 421 15.99 28.95 -31.66
C CYS A 421 15.84 29.49 -30.24
N PHE A 422 15.25 28.72 -29.32
CA PHE A 422 15.13 29.11 -27.92
C PHE A 422 16.51 29.20 -27.25
N ASP A 423 17.35 28.19 -27.42
CA ASP A 423 18.69 28.14 -26.81
C ASP A 423 19.59 29.24 -27.38
N ARG A 424 19.53 29.47 -28.69
CA ARG A 424 20.34 30.50 -29.36
C ARG A 424 19.88 31.92 -29.07
N PHE A 425 18.58 32.21 -29.15
CA PHE A 425 18.09 33.59 -29.12
C PHE A 425 17.55 34.02 -27.74
N VAL A 426 17.14 33.07 -26.89
CA VAL A 426 16.55 33.37 -25.58
C VAL A 426 17.53 33.06 -24.45
N MET A 427 18.11 31.86 -24.43
CA MET A 427 19.08 31.48 -23.39
C MET A 427 20.51 31.95 -23.72
N ASN A 428 20.80 32.23 -25.00
CA ASN A 428 22.10 32.66 -25.50
C ASN A 428 23.22 31.68 -25.07
N GLU A 429 22.94 30.39 -25.20
CA GLU A 429 23.88 29.32 -24.88
C GLU A 429 24.99 29.21 -25.94
N ASP A 430 26.21 28.93 -25.49
CA ASP A 430 27.39 28.87 -26.37
C ASP A 430 27.31 27.67 -27.32
N PHE A 431 26.76 26.53 -26.88
CA PHE A 431 26.64 25.32 -27.70
C PHE A 431 25.69 25.49 -28.90
N ALA A 432 24.69 26.37 -28.81
CA ALA A 432 23.67 26.60 -29.83
C ALA A 432 24.08 27.64 -30.91
N GLN A 433 25.32 28.14 -30.88
CA GLN A 433 25.82 29.13 -31.85
C GLN A 433 26.31 28.49 -33.16
N VAL A 434 25.49 27.60 -33.72
CA VAL A 434 25.82 26.81 -34.92
C VAL A 434 25.96 27.66 -36.19
N ASN A 435 26.89 27.31 -37.06
CA ASN A 435 27.03 27.86 -38.41
C ASN A 435 27.34 26.74 -39.43
N LEU A 436 27.34 27.06 -40.73
CA LEU A 436 27.59 26.05 -41.78
C LEU A 436 28.96 25.37 -41.66
N HIS A 437 29.95 26.02 -41.04
CA HIS A 437 31.27 25.46 -40.82
C HIS A 437 31.27 24.43 -39.68
N THR A 438 30.54 24.68 -38.59
CA THR A 438 30.42 23.73 -37.47
C THR A 438 29.61 22.49 -37.86
N ILE A 439 28.56 22.64 -38.65
CA ILE A 439 27.80 21.48 -39.20
C ILE A 439 28.71 20.61 -40.07
N HIS A 440 29.48 21.22 -40.97
CA HIS A 440 30.44 20.48 -41.80
C HIS A 440 31.54 19.82 -40.95
N HIS A 441 31.99 20.49 -39.89
CA HIS A 441 32.95 19.95 -38.93
C HIS A 441 32.41 18.69 -38.24
N ASN A 442 31.17 18.74 -37.73
CA ASN A 442 30.52 17.63 -37.04
C ASN A 442 30.29 16.41 -37.93
N ILE A 443 29.89 16.63 -39.19
CA ILE A 443 29.73 15.55 -40.17
C ILE A 443 31.06 14.86 -40.51
N THR A 444 32.18 15.59 -40.44
CA THR A 444 33.51 15.09 -40.85
C THR A 444 34.35 14.52 -39.69
N HIS A 445 34.17 15.01 -38.46
CA HIS A 445 34.95 14.59 -37.30
C HIS A 445 34.44 13.29 -36.66
N GLY A 446 33.19 12.91 -36.92
CA GLY A 446 32.59 11.68 -36.43
C GLY A 446 32.19 11.76 -34.95
N PHE A 447 31.70 10.64 -34.40
CA PHE A 447 31.13 10.63 -33.05
C PHE A 447 32.20 10.48 -31.96
N VAL A 448 32.02 11.25 -30.88
CA VAL A 448 32.81 11.17 -29.65
C VAL A 448 31.97 10.60 -28.50
N TRP A 449 32.62 10.28 -27.39
CA TRP A 449 31.93 9.93 -26.15
C TRP A 449 32.09 11.09 -25.17
N ASP A 450 30.98 11.67 -24.71
CA ASP A 450 30.99 12.81 -23.79
C ASP A 450 30.75 12.39 -22.32
N ASN A 451 31.18 13.21 -21.37
CA ASN A 451 31.08 13.02 -19.92
C ASN A 451 29.96 13.87 -19.32
N ASP A 452 28.84 13.97 -20.03
CA ASP A 452 27.77 14.89 -19.69
C ASP A 452 27.04 14.51 -18.40
N GLN A 453 26.41 15.49 -17.74
CA GLN A 453 25.82 15.29 -16.40
C GLN A 453 24.67 14.27 -16.42
N PHE A 454 24.53 13.50 -15.33
CA PHE A 454 23.50 12.46 -15.18
C PHE A 454 22.07 12.94 -15.47
N SER A 455 21.72 14.18 -15.12
CA SER A 455 20.39 14.76 -15.40
C SER A 455 20.13 14.95 -16.89
N THR A 456 21.16 15.30 -17.65
CA THR A 456 21.08 15.51 -19.09
C THR A 456 20.92 14.17 -19.78
N ASN A 457 21.81 13.22 -19.49
CA ASN A 457 21.87 11.91 -20.16
C ASN A 457 20.74 10.95 -19.77
N LEU A 458 20.22 11.00 -18.54
CA LEU A 458 19.20 10.05 -18.09
C LEU A 458 17.79 10.64 -18.00
N PHE A 459 17.59 11.94 -18.25
CA PHE A 459 16.26 12.54 -18.24
C PHE A 459 15.98 13.48 -19.41
N ALA A 460 16.81 14.50 -19.64
CA ALA A 460 16.56 15.48 -20.70
C ALA A 460 16.61 14.84 -22.09
N HIS A 461 17.66 14.07 -22.39
CA HIS A 461 17.81 13.34 -23.66
C HIS A 461 16.67 12.33 -23.90
N PRO A 462 16.34 11.41 -22.96
CA PRO A 462 15.17 10.55 -23.09
C PRO A 462 13.84 11.30 -23.27
N TYR A 463 13.64 12.43 -22.60
CA TYR A 463 12.42 13.24 -22.75
C TYR A 463 12.34 13.89 -24.14
N HIS A 464 13.46 14.41 -24.65
CA HIS A 464 13.52 14.99 -26.00
C HIS A 464 13.29 13.93 -27.08
N GLY A 465 13.90 12.76 -26.91
CA GLY A 465 13.65 11.59 -27.77
C GLY A 465 12.20 11.10 -27.76
N ASN A 466 11.50 11.23 -26.64
CA ASN A 466 10.06 10.96 -26.56
C ASN A 466 9.27 11.90 -27.49
N LEU A 467 9.60 13.19 -27.56
CA LEU A 467 8.93 14.12 -28.46
C LEU A 467 9.07 13.70 -29.93
N TYR A 468 10.28 13.30 -30.34
CA TYR A 468 10.52 12.79 -31.70
C TYR A 468 9.77 11.48 -31.96
N TYR A 469 9.76 10.55 -31.02
CA TYR A 469 9.02 9.30 -31.16
C TYR A 469 7.52 9.57 -31.30
N ASN A 470 6.98 10.46 -30.47
CA ASN A 470 5.56 10.76 -30.44
C ASN A 470 5.08 11.65 -31.59
N SER A 471 5.94 12.40 -32.28
CA SER A 471 5.58 13.08 -33.53
C SER A 471 5.11 12.07 -34.58
N ALA A 472 5.79 10.93 -34.69
CA ALA A 472 5.41 9.83 -35.56
C ALA A 472 4.24 9.00 -35.00
N ARG A 473 4.35 8.61 -33.72
CA ARG A 473 3.40 7.71 -33.07
C ARG A 473 1.99 8.30 -32.98
N SER A 474 1.87 9.61 -32.78
CA SER A 474 0.57 10.32 -32.75
C SER A 474 -0.01 10.63 -34.13
N ASN A 475 0.80 10.52 -35.19
CA ASN A 475 0.39 10.63 -36.59
C ASN A 475 0.07 9.26 -37.25
N GLY A 476 -0.27 8.26 -36.43
CA GLY A 476 -0.79 6.96 -36.86
C GLY A 476 0.26 5.88 -37.16
N MET A 477 1.55 6.16 -36.93
CA MET A 477 2.61 5.15 -37.12
C MET A 477 2.60 4.10 -36.01
N SER A 478 3.05 2.88 -36.33
CA SER A 478 3.22 1.80 -35.36
C SER A 478 4.49 2.00 -34.50
N PHE A 479 4.68 1.13 -33.50
CA PHE A 479 5.83 1.21 -32.59
C PHE A 479 7.18 1.24 -33.33
N TRP A 480 7.40 0.27 -34.22
CA TRP A 480 8.64 0.13 -34.98
C TRP A 480 8.81 1.19 -36.06
N GLU A 481 7.70 1.68 -36.64
CA GLU A 481 7.74 2.78 -37.62
C GLU A 481 8.08 4.13 -36.96
N SER A 482 7.80 4.29 -35.67
CA SER A 482 8.08 5.51 -34.92
C SER A 482 9.51 5.55 -34.38
N ALA A 483 10.15 4.39 -34.19
CA ALA A 483 11.52 4.31 -33.65
C ALA A 483 12.58 5.08 -34.49
N PRO A 484 12.57 5.04 -35.84
CA PRO A 484 13.48 5.83 -36.66
C PRO A 484 13.37 7.34 -36.46
N PHE A 485 12.22 7.86 -36.00
CA PHE A 485 12.06 9.29 -35.75
C PHE A 485 12.83 9.74 -34.50
N ALA A 486 12.89 8.91 -33.46
CA ALA A 486 13.71 9.17 -32.29
C ALA A 486 15.20 9.22 -32.67
N LEU A 487 15.66 8.23 -33.44
CA LEU A 487 17.04 8.18 -33.93
C LEU A 487 17.36 9.35 -34.85
N GLY A 488 16.53 9.60 -35.86
CA GLY A 488 16.75 10.66 -36.86
C GLY A 488 16.66 12.06 -36.27
N GLY A 489 15.73 12.30 -35.35
CA GLY A 489 15.62 13.56 -34.62
C GLY A 489 16.84 13.83 -33.75
N SER A 490 17.33 12.80 -33.06
CA SER A 490 18.57 12.87 -32.27
C SER A 490 19.78 13.13 -33.17
N LEU A 491 19.97 12.36 -34.25
CA LEU A 491 21.05 12.59 -35.21
C LEU A 491 21.04 14.02 -35.76
N MET A 492 19.87 14.52 -36.13
CA MET A 492 19.70 15.90 -36.60
C MET A 492 20.09 16.93 -35.54
N TRP A 493 19.80 16.69 -34.26
CA TRP A 493 20.21 17.56 -33.17
C TRP A 493 21.73 17.54 -32.97
N GLU A 494 22.32 16.36 -32.83
CA GLU A 494 23.76 16.18 -32.61
C GLU A 494 24.61 16.74 -33.77
N THR A 495 24.12 16.62 -35.01
CA THR A 495 24.89 17.05 -36.20
C THR A 495 24.65 18.51 -36.59
N CYS A 496 23.47 19.06 -36.31
CA CYS A 496 23.06 20.38 -36.81
C CYS A 496 22.61 21.37 -35.72
N GLY A 497 22.42 20.90 -34.49
CA GLY A 497 21.91 21.69 -33.35
C GLY A 497 23.01 22.19 -32.42
N GLU A 498 24.21 21.62 -32.48
CA GLU A 498 25.31 21.92 -31.57
C GLU A 498 26.61 22.22 -32.32
N ILE A 499 27.51 23.00 -31.69
CA ILE A 499 28.86 23.26 -32.21
C ILE A 499 29.86 22.15 -31.83
N GLU A 500 29.51 21.35 -30.84
CA GLU A 500 30.35 20.27 -30.32
C GLU A 500 30.21 19.01 -31.18
N PRO A 501 31.22 18.11 -31.21
CA PRO A 501 31.15 16.90 -32.00
C PRO A 501 30.02 15.97 -31.50
N PRO A 502 29.28 15.29 -32.40
CA PRO A 502 28.17 14.40 -32.05
C PRO A 502 28.54 13.34 -31.00
N ALA A 503 27.72 13.13 -29.98
CA ALA A 503 28.00 12.18 -28.92
C ALA A 503 27.25 10.85 -29.09
N ILE A 504 27.97 9.72 -28.97
CA ILE A 504 27.37 8.37 -29.11
C ILE A 504 26.41 8.09 -27.95
N ASN A 505 26.80 8.45 -26.73
CA ASN A 505 26.00 8.25 -25.52
C ASN A 505 24.67 9.00 -25.60
N ASP A 506 24.68 10.22 -26.12
CA ASP A 506 23.50 11.09 -26.14
C ASP A 506 22.54 10.69 -27.26
N LEU A 507 23.11 10.27 -28.40
CA LEU A 507 22.36 9.58 -29.45
C LEU A 507 21.66 8.33 -28.93
N MET A 508 22.35 7.48 -28.17
CA MET A 508 21.76 6.24 -27.62
C MET A 508 20.71 6.55 -26.54
N ALA A 509 21.01 7.45 -25.61
CA ALA A 509 20.11 7.81 -24.52
C ALA A 509 18.83 8.46 -25.04
N THR A 510 18.95 9.40 -25.97
CA THR A 510 17.83 10.05 -26.64
C THR A 510 16.99 9.04 -27.42
N THR A 511 17.64 8.16 -28.18
CA THR A 511 16.91 7.19 -29.02
C THR A 511 16.19 6.13 -28.19
N PHE A 512 16.92 5.34 -27.39
CA PHE A 512 16.33 4.22 -26.66
C PHE A 512 15.47 4.68 -25.49
N GLY A 513 15.94 5.67 -24.72
CA GLY A 513 15.16 6.29 -23.65
C GLY A 513 13.88 6.96 -24.19
N GLY A 514 14.00 7.64 -25.33
CA GLY A 514 12.89 8.27 -26.02
C GLY A 514 11.83 7.30 -26.52
N ILE A 515 12.21 6.16 -27.08
CA ILE A 515 11.26 5.10 -27.49
C ILE A 515 10.49 4.57 -26.27
N CYS A 516 11.20 4.26 -25.18
CA CYS A 516 10.62 3.70 -23.96
C CYS A 516 9.62 4.66 -23.30
N ILE A 517 10.03 5.91 -23.03
CA ILE A 517 9.16 6.93 -22.43
C ILE A 517 8.06 7.33 -23.42
N GLY A 518 8.38 7.41 -24.70
CA GLY A 518 7.46 7.78 -25.77
C GLY A 518 6.25 6.85 -25.87
N GLU A 519 6.47 5.54 -25.91
CA GLU A 519 5.37 4.57 -26.01
C GLU A 519 4.52 4.53 -24.72
N VAL A 520 5.16 4.60 -23.55
CA VAL A 520 4.45 4.66 -22.25
C VAL A 520 3.55 5.89 -22.18
N THR A 521 4.09 7.08 -22.44
CA THR A 521 3.32 8.33 -22.41
C THR A 521 2.21 8.33 -23.47
N HIS A 522 2.46 7.78 -24.66
CA HIS A 522 1.45 7.65 -25.70
C HIS A 522 0.24 6.84 -25.25
N ARG A 523 0.49 5.66 -24.67
CA ARG A 523 -0.54 4.71 -24.21
C ARG A 523 -1.30 5.24 -23.00
N ILE A 524 -0.62 5.87 -22.05
CA ILE A 524 -1.27 6.52 -20.88
C ILE A 524 -2.17 7.66 -21.35
N SER A 525 -1.71 8.47 -22.32
CA SER A 525 -2.52 9.56 -22.89
C SER A 525 -3.85 9.05 -23.49
N ASP A 526 -3.84 7.91 -24.18
CA ASP A 526 -5.07 7.27 -24.71
C ASP A 526 -6.06 6.83 -23.64
N ILE A 527 -5.58 6.48 -22.44
CA ILE A 527 -6.46 6.11 -21.32
C ILE A 527 -7.21 7.35 -20.81
N ILE A 528 -6.57 8.51 -20.84
CA ILE A 528 -7.13 9.76 -20.32
C ILE A 528 -8.19 10.32 -21.29
N LEU A 529 -7.95 10.21 -22.60
CA LEU A 529 -8.81 10.77 -23.66
C LEU A 529 -10.21 10.12 -23.70
N ASN A 530 -11.21 10.95 -24.02
CA ASN A 530 -12.61 10.52 -24.22
C ASN A 530 -13.42 11.52 -25.05
N ASP A 531 -13.54 11.27 -26.35
CA ASP A 531 -14.18 12.18 -27.31
C ASP A 531 -15.71 12.27 -27.16
N SER A 532 -16.33 11.38 -26.37
CA SER A 532 -17.77 11.44 -26.08
C SER A 532 -18.14 12.50 -25.04
N GLN A 533 -17.17 13.00 -24.29
CA GLN A 533 -17.39 13.98 -23.23
C GLN A 533 -17.50 15.40 -23.80
N ARG A 534 -18.20 16.28 -23.06
CA ARG A 534 -18.41 17.70 -23.41
C ARG A 534 -18.07 18.61 -22.21
N GLY A 535 -17.85 19.90 -22.48
CA GLY A 535 -17.63 20.93 -21.46
C GLY A 535 -16.30 20.80 -20.69
N PHE A 536 -16.26 21.30 -19.45
CA PHE A 536 -15.04 21.35 -18.63
C PHE A 536 -14.40 19.97 -18.37
N ARG A 537 -15.20 18.91 -18.31
CA ARG A 537 -14.69 17.54 -18.16
C ARG A 537 -13.89 17.07 -19.36
N ARG A 538 -14.26 17.51 -20.58
CA ARG A 538 -13.47 17.25 -21.79
C ARG A 538 -12.16 18.05 -21.73
N PHE A 539 -12.25 19.35 -21.41
CA PHE A 539 -11.07 20.20 -21.25
C PHE A 539 -10.04 19.58 -20.30
N LEU A 540 -10.46 19.15 -19.10
CA LEU A 540 -9.54 18.51 -18.13
C LEU A 540 -8.90 17.24 -18.68
N ARG A 541 -9.60 16.44 -19.48
CA ARG A 541 -9.06 15.22 -20.09
C ARG A 541 -8.08 15.53 -21.20
N GLU A 542 -8.41 16.45 -22.10
CA GLU A 542 -7.49 16.90 -23.16
C GLU A 542 -6.24 17.56 -22.55
N PHE A 543 -6.41 18.37 -21.50
CA PHE A 543 -5.31 18.99 -20.77
C PHE A 543 -4.41 17.93 -20.10
N ALA A 544 -4.99 17.01 -19.33
CA ALA A 544 -4.21 15.95 -18.68
C ALA A 544 -3.52 15.01 -19.70
N ALA A 545 -4.19 14.68 -20.82
CA ALA A 545 -3.62 13.87 -21.89
C ALA A 545 -2.45 14.60 -22.60
N THR A 546 -2.56 15.92 -22.79
CA THR A 546 -1.49 16.77 -23.34
C THR A 546 -0.30 16.87 -22.38
N VAL A 547 -0.53 17.00 -21.07
CA VAL A 547 0.56 17.02 -20.07
C VAL A 547 1.33 15.70 -20.10
N VAL A 548 0.65 14.57 -20.28
CA VAL A 548 1.31 13.25 -20.37
C VAL A 548 2.03 13.06 -21.72
N CYS A 549 1.41 13.43 -22.83
CA CYS A 549 1.99 13.31 -24.18
C CYS A 549 1.77 14.62 -24.97
N PRO A 550 2.72 15.57 -24.89
CA PRO A 550 2.57 16.89 -25.50
C PRO A 550 2.32 16.85 -27.00
N MET A 551 3.06 16.03 -27.75
CA MET A 551 2.93 15.92 -29.20
C MET A 551 1.55 15.43 -29.63
N LYS A 552 0.98 14.48 -28.89
CA LYS A 552 -0.38 14.01 -29.15
C LYS A 552 -1.42 15.10 -28.88
N GLY A 553 -1.25 15.87 -27.80
CA GLY A 553 -2.08 17.03 -27.50
C GLY A 553 -2.02 18.09 -28.60
N PHE A 554 -0.81 18.45 -29.03
CA PHE A 554 -0.56 19.40 -30.12
C PHE A 554 -1.23 18.95 -31.42
N ASN A 555 -1.02 17.69 -31.82
CA ASN A 555 -1.59 17.15 -33.05
C ASN A 555 -3.12 17.12 -33.03
N ARG A 556 -3.73 16.84 -31.88
CA ARG A 556 -5.19 16.90 -31.70
C ARG A 556 -5.74 18.33 -31.75
N ILE A 557 -4.99 19.31 -31.26
CA ILE A 557 -5.39 20.73 -31.33
C ILE A 557 -5.38 21.19 -32.79
N ILE A 558 -4.31 20.87 -33.53
CA ILE A 558 -4.14 21.25 -34.94
C ILE A 558 -5.11 20.49 -35.86
N SER A 559 -5.31 19.20 -35.63
CA SER A 559 -6.25 18.39 -36.44
C SER A 559 -7.71 18.75 -36.18
N GLY A 560 -8.00 19.48 -35.11
CA GLY A 560 -9.36 19.80 -34.66
C GLY A 560 -10.00 18.73 -33.78
N ASP A 561 -9.34 17.59 -33.58
CA ASP A 561 -9.86 16.47 -32.79
C ASP A 561 -10.06 16.81 -31.32
N ALA A 562 -9.23 17.69 -30.76
CA ALA A 562 -9.38 18.19 -29.38
C ALA A 562 -10.75 18.86 -29.16
N TRP A 563 -11.35 19.39 -30.22
CA TRP A 563 -12.62 20.11 -30.21
C TRP A 563 -13.81 19.27 -30.72
N ALA A 564 -13.55 18.21 -31.50
CA ALA A 564 -14.58 17.39 -32.14
C ALA A 564 -15.25 16.38 -31.19
N VAL A 565 -16.57 16.47 -31.00
CA VAL A 565 -17.33 15.51 -30.17
C VAL A 565 -17.78 14.32 -31.01
N ARG A 566 -17.39 13.10 -30.60
CA ARG A 566 -17.70 11.86 -31.32
C ARG A 566 -18.70 10.98 -30.56
N ASN A 567 -19.28 9.99 -31.24
CA ASN A 567 -20.25 9.07 -30.64
C ASN A 567 -19.60 8.21 -29.54
N LYS A 568 -20.40 7.68 -28.60
CA LYS A 568 -19.99 6.88 -27.44
C LYS A 568 -19.24 5.58 -27.80
N TYR A 569 -19.36 5.13 -29.05
CA TYR A 569 -18.62 3.98 -29.59
C TYR A 569 -17.21 4.32 -30.08
N TYR A 570 -16.85 5.61 -30.16
CA TYR A 570 -15.49 6.06 -30.44
C TYR A 570 -14.67 6.06 -29.15
N LYS A 571 -14.16 4.88 -28.78
CA LYS A 571 -13.37 4.68 -27.56
C LYS A 571 -11.89 4.53 -27.89
N TYR A 572 -11.03 5.21 -27.14
CA TYR A 572 -9.58 5.02 -27.23
C TYR A 572 -9.20 3.66 -26.66
N HIS A 573 -9.69 3.34 -25.46
CA HIS A 573 -9.53 2.04 -24.83
C HIS A 573 -10.88 1.48 -24.38
N ASP A 574 -10.93 0.18 -24.09
CA ASP A 574 -12.11 -0.40 -23.44
C ASP A 574 -12.21 0.01 -21.96
N TYR A 575 -13.10 0.95 -21.66
CA TYR A 575 -13.40 1.39 -20.30
C TYR A 575 -13.91 0.27 -19.36
N ASN A 576 -14.34 -0.88 -19.88
CA ASN A 576 -14.74 -2.02 -19.04
C ASN A 576 -13.53 -2.86 -18.57
N ARG A 577 -12.40 -2.76 -19.27
CA ARG A 577 -11.14 -3.45 -18.97
C ARG A 577 -10.08 -2.41 -18.66
N PHE A 578 -10.23 -1.71 -17.52
CA PHE A 578 -9.30 -0.66 -17.10
C PHE A 578 -7.91 -1.28 -16.87
N PRO A 579 -6.93 -1.05 -17.74
CA PRO A 579 -5.74 -1.89 -17.83
C PRO A 579 -4.62 -1.39 -16.92
N VAL A 580 -4.93 -0.59 -15.90
CA VAL A 580 -3.93 0.08 -15.07
C VAL A 580 -4.16 -0.22 -13.61
N ASP A 581 -3.13 -0.75 -12.95
CA ASP A 581 -3.00 -0.73 -11.50
C ASP A 581 -2.07 0.42 -11.10
N LEU A 582 -2.51 1.26 -10.17
CA LEU A 582 -1.75 2.41 -9.70
C LEU A 582 -1.64 2.33 -8.19
N SER A 583 -0.41 2.28 -7.70
CA SER A 583 -0.10 2.32 -6.29
C SER A 583 0.76 3.55 -5.96
N ILE A 584 0.43 4.18 -4.83
CA ILE A 584 1.15 5.32 -4.29
C ILE A 584 1.63 4.91 -2.91
N SER A 585 2.94 4.87 -2.70
CA SER A 585 3.55 4.58 -1.41
C SER A 585 4.19 5.85 -0.87
N VAL A 586 4.02 6.11 0.42
CA VAL A 586 4.70 7.20 1.12
C VAL A 586 5.48 6.58 2.27
N GLY A 587 6.74 6.94 2.39
CA GLY A 587 7.62 6.39 3.41
C GLY A 587 8.70 7.38 3.82
N ASP A 588 9.51 6.96 4.77
CA ASP A 588 10.70 7.68 5.18
C ASP A 588 11.88 6.72 5.17
N ARG A 589 12.98 7.14 4.54
CA ARG A 589 14.19 6.33 4.40
C ARG A 589 15.33 7.01 5.16
N TYR A 590 15.96 6.30 6.09
CA TYR A 590 17.18 6.78 6.73
C TYR A 590 18.41 6.37 5.91
N LEU A 591 19.17 7.36 5.43
CA LEU A 591 20.42 7.23 4.71
C LEU A 591 21.58 7.37 5.68
N ALA A 592 22.25 6.27 6.04
CA ALA A 592 23.39 6.28 6.96
C ALA A 592 24.71 6.61 6.23
N ASP A 593 25.48 7.53 6.80
CA ASP A 593 26.84 7.85 6.35
C ASP A 593 27.80 6.72 6.73
N ASN A 594 28.48 6.12 5.75
CA ASN A 594 29.54 5.12 5.96
C ASN A 594 29.16 3.96 6.93
N GLY A 595 27.89 3.55 6.94
CA GLY A 595 27.39 2.47 7.79
C GLY A 595 27.25 2.81 9.28
N ALA A 596 27.34 4.09 9.67
CA ALA A 596 27.12 4.54 11.04
C ALA A 596 25.62 4.54 11.38
N LEU A 597 25.23 3.90 12.49
CA LEU A 597 23.82 3.75 12.89
C LEU A 597 23.08 5.08 13.18
N PHE A 598 23.82 6.13 13.56
CA PHE A 598 23.25 7.39 14.07
C PHE A 598 23.78 8.65 13.37
N ARG A 599 24.54 8.47 12.28
CA ARG A 599 25.04 9.57 11.46
C ARG A 599 24.49 9.37 10.06
N GLY A 600 23.48 10.14 9.70
CA GLY A 600 22.72 9.97 8.48
C GLY A 600 21.56 10.95 8.38
N GLU A 601 20.82 10.87 7.28
CA GLU A 601 19.72 11.79 6.97
C GLU A 601 18.42 11.03 6.69
N HIS A 602 17.31 11.58 7.17
CA HIS A 602 15.98 11.13 6.80
C HIS A 602 15.60 11.70 5.42
N ASN A 603 15.22 10.82 4.50
CA ASN A 603 14.73 11.16 3.17
C ASN A 603 13.29 10.64 3.05
N PRO A 604 12.29 11.46 3.43
CA PRO A 604 10.90 11.18 3.13
C PRO A 604 10.74 11.01 1.63
N TYR A 605 9.99 9.99 1.20
CA TYR A 605 9.80 9.71 -0.20
C TYR A 605 8.35 9.38 -0.54
N VAL A 606 7.97 9.70 -1.77
CA VAL A 606 6.73 9.29 -2.42
C VAL A 606 7.11 8.42 -3.61
N ASN A 607 6.64 7.18 -3.63
CA ASN A 607 6.80 6.27 -4.75
C ASN A 607 5.50 6.10 -5.51
N LEU A 608 5.54 6.30 -6.81
CA LEU A 608 4.44 6.05 -7.74
C LEU A 608 4.78 4.81 -8.55
N PHE A 609 4.01 3.74 -8.39
CA PHE A 609 4.16 2.53 -9.19
C PHE A 609 2.90 2.30 -10.00
N MET A 610 3.08 2.12 -11.31
CA MET A 610 2.03 1.86 -12.27
C MET A 610 2.32 0.54 -12.99
N GLU A 611 1.34 -0.34 -13.04
CA GLU A 611 1.35 -1.52 -13.91
C GLU A 611 0.30 -1.32 -14.99
N TYR A 612 0.68 -1.57 -16.24
CA TYR A 612 -0.16 -1.45 -17.42
C TYR A 612 -0.26 -2.81 -18.13
N GLY A 613 -1.49 -3.25 -18.43
CA GLY A 613 -1.77 -4.49 -19.15
C GLY A 613 -1.85 -5.73 -18.25
N ASN A 614 -1.80 -6.92 -18.86
CA ASN A 614 -1.72 -8.20 -18.14
C ASN A 614 -0.51 -9.00 -18.66
N PRO A 615 0.48 -9.33 -17.81
CA PRO A 615 1.69 -10.03 -18.24
C PRO A 615 1.43 -11.48 -18.67
N PHE A 616 0.31 -12.07 -18.23
CA PHE A 616 -0.07 -13.46 -18.50
C PHE A 616 -1.09 -13.61 -19.62
N ASN A 617 -1.41 -12.52 -20.34
CA ASN A 617 -2.33 -12.61 -21.47
C ASN A 617 -1.58 -12.93 -22.77
N ASP A 618 -1.86 -14.10 -23.34
CA ASP A 618 -1.25 -14.59 -24.58
C ASP A 618 -1.83 -13.94 -25.85
N SER A 619 -2.99 -13.27 -25.77
CA SER A 619 -3.63 -12.63 -26.94
C SER A 619 -3.11 -11.21 -27.25
N GLU A 620 -2.34 -10.59 -26.35
CA GLU A 620 -1.91 -9.18 -26.44
C GLU A 620 -0.38 -9.03 -26.47
N ASN A 621 0.29 -9.59 -27.49
CA ASN A 621 1.75 -9.67 -27.55
C ASN A 621 2.45 -8.55 -28.35
N LYS A 622 1.88 -7.34 -28.45
CA LYS A 622 2.58 -6.22 -29.13
C LYS A 622 3.54 -5.51 -28.16
N PRO A 623 4.56 -4.79 -28.68
CA PRO A 623 5.46 -4.01 -27.85
C PRO A 623 4.69 -3.06 -26.94
N TYR A 624 4.99 -3.11 -25.64
CA TYR A 624 4.38 -2.34 -24.56
C TYR A 624 2.87 -2.59 -24.37
N ASP A 625 2.33 -3.72 -24.82
CA ASP A 625 1.01 -4.18 -24.36
C ASP A 625 1.01 -4.55 -22.87
N PHE A 626 2.20 -4.82 -22.32
CA PHE A 626 2.46 -4.87 -20.88
C PHE A 626 3.69 -4.01 -20.55
N PHE A 627 3.57 -3.16 -19.54
CA PHE A 627 4.72 -2.45 -18.95
C PHE A 627 4.47 -2.09 -17.49
N TYR A 628 5.53 -1.90 -16.72
CA TYR A 628 5.45 -1.20 -15.45
C TYR A 628 6.33 0.05 -15.47
N ALA A 629 5.88 1.07 -14.74
CA ALA A 629 6.59 2.32 -14.55
C ALA A 629 6.61 2.66 -13.05
N GLU A 630 7.79 2.86 -12.49
CA GLU A 630 8.02 3.25 -11.11
C GLU A 630 8.79 4.56 -11.06
N ALA A 631 8.28 5.54 -10.32
CA ALA A 631 8.93 6.83 -10.10
C ALA A 631 8.98 7.13 -8.60
N THR A 632 10.19 7.24 -8.07
CA THR A 632 10.43 7.57 -6.66
C THR A 632 10.90 9.01 -6.52
N PHE A 633 10.17 9.80 -5.73
CA PHE A 633 10.49 11.19 -5.41
C PHE A 633 10.97 11.31 -3.96
N GLY A 634 12.17 11.84 -3.75
CA GLY A 634 12.75 12.09 -2.42
C GLY A 634 12.67 13.56 -2.03
N PHE A 635 12.42 13.82 -0.75
CA PHE A 635 12.26 15.17 -0.19
C PHE A 635 13.35 15.48 0.86
N SER A 636 14.60 15.18 0.52
CA SER A 636 15.80 15.52 1.30
C SER A 636 16.59 16.62 0.60
N ALA A 637 17.24 17.48 1.38
CA ALA A 637 18.01 18.61 0.82
C ALA A 637 19.32 18.16 0.15
N ASN A 638 19.83 16.98 0.51
CA ASN A 638 21.10 16.45 0.02
C ASN A 638 20.92 15.34 -1.03
N GLN A 639 19.71 15.15 -1.55
CA GLN A 639 19.41 14.16 -2.59
C GLN A 639 18.63 14.82 -3.73
N PRO A 640 18.78 14.33 -4.97
CA PRO A 640 17.95 14.77 -6.09
C PRO A 640 16.46 14.54 -5.80
N LEU A 641 15.59 15.40 -6.34
CA LEU A 641 14.13 15.27 -6.17
C LEU A 641 13.62 13.93 -6.75
N ILE A 642 14.16 13.51 -7.89
CA ILE A 642 13.87 12.21 -8.50
C ILE A 642 14.95 11.24 -8.05
N ASN A 643 14.60 10.36 -7.12
CA ASN A 643 15.51 9.35 -6.60
C ASN A 643 15.68 8.16 -7.57
N GLY A 644 14.67 7.89 -8.40
CA GLY A 644 14.68 6.80 -9.36
C GLY A 644 13.49 6.82 -10.31
N LEU A 645 13.74 6.40 -11.55
CA LEU A 645 12.72 6.16 -12.58
C LEU A 645 13.03 4.81 -13.23
N HIS A 646 12.09 3.87 -13.13
CA HIS A 646 12.23 2.53 -13.71
C HIS A 646 11.06 2.27 -14.64
N ILE A 647 11.36 2.01 -15.91
CA ILE A 647 10.36 1.64 -16.91
C ILE A 647 10.80 0.30 -17.50
N LEU A 648 9.91 -0.68 -17.47
CA LEU A 648 10.12 -1.95 -18.15
C LEU A 648 8.88 -2.29 -18.96
N GLY A 649 9.06 -2.45 -20.27
CA GLY A 649 8.02 -2.92 -21.18
C GLY A 649 8.35 -4.29 -21.77
N ARG A 650 7.33 -5.10 -22.01
CA ARG A 650 7.42 -6.29 -22.87
C ARG A 650 7.55 -5.83 -24.32
N ILE A 651 8.56 -6.29 -25.05
CA ILE A 651 8.73 -6.01 -26.49
C ILE A 651 8.08 -7.11 -27.31
#